data_AF-A0A498LCU3-F1
#
_entry.id   AF-A0A498LCU3-F1
#
_cell.length_a   1.000
_cell.length_b   1.000
_cell.length_c   1.000
_cell.angle_alpha   90.00
_cell.angle_beta   90.00
_cell.angle_gamma   90.00
#
_symmetry.space_group_name_H-M   'P 1'
#
loop_
_entity.id
_entity.type
_entity.pdbx_description
1 polymer ?
#
loop_
_entity_poly.entity_id
_entity_poly.type
_entity_poly.pdbx_seq_one_letter_code
_entity_poly.pdbx_strand_id
1 'polypeptide(L)'
;MSSPSPELSCDQPMKNLTTRSSDKAETFEPRLERANEMSIKPSNVSMKSSKSLIDPPEFSGGTVTSDPSLKYSQRPSDKCYTKAAVAADAGTCSEIGRDILKRNGSAVDAAIAALLCVSLVNAQSVGIGGGVVFTIYNASTGKVETINARETAPMGASENMFGKDPQNAKPGTPGLLRGYELAHKRHGRLKWKELFEPSIKLALDGFQVGRALALAINETSDKVLNNAALCEVFCGSRNKTILKEKDTIRFLKLAQTYEKIAKEGADAFYNGSLTQDILDDIKAAGGIITREDLRGYTPLLNEHALNFTVGKYIFHAPDAPFGGPVLALILNILKGSVQIMKRFISDYNFSSSSVSTTENKILTYHRMIEAFRFANVQKSKLGDPVINKNVAEIVKSMTSESLADGIRNKIKDDFKQTRYYEQEDRDGVPEDHGTSHLSVLAEDGSAVAITSSINNYFGSGVMSRSGIIFNDQMRDFIDPELISGRGKNNLIKPGKRPLSSMCPTIILDKHSKQVKMVVGGAGGTNITTSVAQVILNYLFFGYDLQKAVKEPRVQITMNETGIEKNFDKRRDTVASTEIPTITPTVTRTVTPTVIPRDKCYAKAAVAADAETCSEIGRDILNINKGSAVDAAIATLLCLSVVNPQSMGIGGGVVFTIYNASTGKVETINARETAPKSASENMFDNYTNETGLLIAVPGELRGYELAHKRHGRLPWRELFNRSIELARNGFKIGNALATAIKENNDKIVKNPALCKVFCNLNKNILKENENINFPNLSETYEKIAAKGADAFYDGSLTQSIVDDITDKGGIITRDDLMNYEPVLNESAINFTVGNYTFLAPDAPFGGPVLALILNILEGYSISNSSVSTTEDKILTYHRMIEAFRFADAQKSKLGDPLYENITEIVKNMTSDSFADGIRSKIKDDMKLVIYDQQSENCPDDDLGTSHLSIIAEDGSAVAVTSSINNYFGSMVMSPSTGIIFNDQMNDFCKYPVNGSNNLIKPGKRPLSSMCPTIILDKHSKQVKMVVGGEGGKNITTATAQVILNYLFFGYGLQKAVEEPRVQIHNTETNVEEGFDVKVADGLRKKNHCIFPNAELSVIQAVVQQEDKFCAESDCRKGGYPAGY
;
A
#
# COMPACT_ATOMS: atom_id res chain seq x y z
N MET A 1 35.88 -29.08 -35.66
CA MET A 1 34.85 -30.01 -35.12
C MET A 1 34.16 -29.32 -33.96
N SER A 2 32.89 -29.64 -33.72
CA SER A 2 32.03 -28.97 -32.75
C SER A 2 32.25 -29.43 -31.31
N SER A 3 32.29 -28.48 -30.38
CA SER A 3 32.07 -28.67 -28.94
C SER A 3 30.82 -27.88 -28.52
N PRO A 4 29.89 -28.43 -27.73
CA PRO A 4 28.63 -27.75 -27.43
C PRO A 4 28.78 -26.58 -26.45
N SER A 5 27.92 -25.58 -26.58
CA SER A 5 27.67 -24.57 -25.54
C SER A 5 27.01 -25.21 -24.30
N PRO A 6 27.24 -24.70 -23.08
CA PRO A 6 26.64 -25.25 -21.87
C PRO A 6 25.12 -24.99 -21.82
N GLU A 7 24.36 -25.99 -21.37
CA GLU A 7 22.91 -25.89 -21.18
C GLU A 7 22.57 -25.09 -19.91
N LEU A 8 21.78 -24.02 -20.06
CA LEU A 8 21.27 -23.23 -18.94
C LEU A 8 20.02 -23.88 -18.34
N SER A 9 20.25 -24.79 -17.37
CA SER A 9 19.19 -25.34 -16.50
C SER A 9 18.69 -24.29 -15.50
N CYS A 10 17.39 -24.25 -15.26
CA CYS A 10 16.77 -23.38 -14.25
C CYS A 10 16.99 -23.84 -12.79
N ASP A 11 17.46 -25.07 -12.56
CA ASP A 11 17.68 -25.64 -11.22
C ASP A 11 19.09 -26.27 -11.09
N GLN A 12 19.95 -25.66 -10.25
CA GLN A 12 21.08 -26.32 -9.58
C GLN A 12 21.58 -25.54 -8.35
N PRO A 13 21.37 -26.06 -7.13
CA PRO A 13 22.14 -25.72 -5.93
C PRO A 13 23.08 -26.88 -5.52
N MET A 14 24.38 -26.63 -5.35
CA MET A 14 25.32 -27.68 -4.92
C MET A 14 25.56 -27.71 -3.40
N LYS A 15 24.98 -28.73 -2.75
CA LYS A 15 25.50 -29.58 -1.64
C LYS A 15 26.07 -28.89 -0.37
N ASN A 16 25.77 -29.37 0.84
CA ASN A 16 26.11 -30.73 1.31
C ASN A 16 25.19 -31.28 2.43
N LEU A 17 25.40 -32.56 2.78
CA LEU A 17 24.64 -33.39 3.75
C LEU A 17 25.00 -33.03 5.23
N THR A 18 24.37 -33.50 6.33
CA THR A 18 23.86 -34.87 6.68
C THR A 18 22.85 -34.92 7.86
N THR A 19 21.82 -35.81 7.77
CA THR A 19 21.26 -36.78 8.78
C THR A 19 21.17 -36.42 10.30
N ARG A 20 20.17 -36.85 11.13
CA ARG A 20 19.03 -37.79 11.01
C ARG A 20 18.11 -37.75 12.28
N SER A 21 16.82 -38.16 12.17
CA SER A 21 15.96 -38.90 13.15
C SER A 21 15.74 -38.38 14.61
N SER A 22 14.60 -38.60 15.31
CA SER A 22 13.25 -39.15 14.98
C SER A 22 12.31 -39.14 16.22
N ASP A 23 10.98 -39.21 16.01
CA ASP A 23 9.95 -39.87 16.85
C ASP A 23 9.65 -39.33 18.29
N LYS A 24 8.43 -39.43 18.89
CA LYS A 24 7.07 -39.84 18.45
C LYS A 24 5.99 -39.51 19.54
N ALA A 25 4.71 -39.42 19.14
CA ALA A 25 3.47 -39.95 19.80
C ALA A 25 3.11 -39.57 21.28
N GLU A 26 1.92 -39.66 21.89
CA GLU A 26 0.46 -39.89 21.62
C GLU A 26 -0.23 -39.89 23.04
N THR A 27 -1.53 -39.71 23.35
CA THR A 27 -2.79 -39.17 22.75
C THR A 27 -3.84 -38.98 23.89
N PHE A 28 -5.08 -38.55 23.56
CA PHE A 28 -6.37 -38.71 24.30
C PHE A 28 -6.76 -37.80 25.50
N GLU A 29 -7.71 -36.88 25.23
CA GLU A 29 -9.12 -36.82 25.71
C GLU A 29 -9.65 -37.79 26.82
N PRO A 30 -10.84 -37.56 27.48
CA PRO A 30 -11.75 -36.36 27.51
C PRO A 30 -12.57 -36.09 28.83
N ARG A 31 -13.53 -35.13 28.74
CA ARG A 31 -14.97 -35.18 29.21
C ARG A 31 -15.48 -34.58 30.56
N LEU A 32 -16.60 -33.80 30.43
CA LEU A 32 -17.77 -33.59 31.35
C LEU A 32 -17.53 -32.76 32.65
N GLU A 33 -18.51 -32.06 33.29
CA GLU A 33 -19.95 -31.81 33.03
C GLU A 33 -20.51 -30.49 33.68
N ARG A 34 -21.68 -29.99 33.20
CA ARG A 34 -22.86 -29.31 33.86
C ARG A 34 -22.73 -28.47 35.17
N ALA A 35 -23.64 -27.54 35.53
CA ALA A 35 -24.73 -26.77 34.87
C ALA A 35 -25.40 -25.74 35.86
N ASN A 36 -26.33 -24.90 35.36
CA ASN A 36 -27.40 -24.13 36.07
C ASN A 36 -26.95 -23.11 37.18
N GLU A 37 -27.63 -22.01 37.56
CA GLU A 37 -28.81 -21.22 37.14
C GLU A 37 -28.74 -19.84 37.89
N MET A 38 -29.68 -18.88 37.96
CA MET A 38 -31.11 -18.82 37.55
C MET A 38 -31.54 -17.45 36.97
N SER A 39 -32.16 -16.56 37.77
CA SER A 39 -32.88 -15.35 37.32
C SER A 39 -33.11 -14.33 38.47
N ILE A 40 -33.38 -13.04 38.12
CA ILE A 40 -34.55 -12.23 38.57
C ILE A 40 -34.52 -10.81 37.94
N LYS A 41 -35.70 -10.15 37.89
CA LYS A 41 -36.05 -8.83 37.29
C LYS A 41 -37.08 -8.13 38.21
N PRO A 42 -37.56 -6.89 37.96
CA PRO A 42 -36.90 -5.64 37.51
C PRO A 42 -37.39 -4.42 38.35
N SER A 43 -37.14 -3.18 37.92
CA SER A 43 -37.98 -2.00 38.25
C SER A 43 -37.83 -0.87 37.23
N ASN A 44 -38.87 -0.05 37.04
CA ASN A 44 -38.96 1.04 36.07
C ASN A 44 -38.86 2.43 36.74
N VAL A 45 -38.47 3.47 35.99
CA VAL A 45 -39.11 4.81 35.94
C VAL A 45 -38.84 5.40 34.53
N SER A 46 -39.60 6.43 34.08
CA SER A 46 -39.62 6.93 32.69
C SER A 46 -39.82 8.45 32.58
N MET A 47 -39.84 8.98 31.34
CA MET A 47 -40.22 10.35 30.94
C MET A 47 -39.15 11.46 31.15
N LYS A 48 -39.07 12.54 30.35
CA LYS A 48 -39.77 12.91 29.09
C LYS A 48 -38.95 13.87 28.21
N SER A 49 -39.49 14.21 27.04
CA SER A 49 -38.90 15.03 25.98
C SER A 49 -39.28 16.53 26.01
N SER A 50 -38.51 17.35 25.29
CA SER A 50 -38.96 18.64 24.72
C SER A 50 -38.25 18.91 23.37
N LYS A 51 -38.89 19.68 22.48
CA LYS A 51 -38.38 20.12 21.15
C LYS A 51 -38.24 21.65 21.15
N SER A 52 -37.36 22.23 20.32
CA SER A 52 -37.74 22.93 19.05
C SER A 52 -36.69 23.90 18.48
N LEU A 53 -36.45 23.76 17.17
CA LEU A 53 -36.34 24.78 16.10
C LEU A 53 -35.93 26.24 16.44
N ILE A 54 -34.84 26.71 15.80
CA ILE A 54 -34.74 28.02 15.08
C ILE A 54 -33.84 27.79 13.84
N ASP A 55 -34.13 28.47 12.72
CA ASP A 55 -33.32 28.53 11.48
C ASP A 55 -33.01 30.02 11.12
N PRO A 56 -32.10 30.33 10.16
CA PRO A 56 -31.21 31.50 10.27
C PRO A 56 -31.62 32.77 9.49
N PRO A 57 -30.92 33.90 9.76
CA PRO A 57 -30.87 35.08 8.88
C PRO A 57 -29.55 35.21 8.08
N GLU A 58 -29.62 35.74 6.87
CA GLU A 58 -28.48 36.29 6.11
C GLU A 58 -28.38 37.82 6.29
N PHE A 59 -27.20 38.43 6.10
CA PHE A 59 -26.99 39.56 5.17
C PHE A 59 -25.50 40.00 5.04
N SER A 60 -25.02 40.06 3.79
CA SER A 60 -23.92 40.88 3.19
C SER A 60 -22.70 41.40 4.00
N GLY A 61 -21.49 41.00 3.54
CA GLY A 61 -20.50 41.95 2.93
C GLY A 61 -19.31 42.50 3.77
N GLY A 62 -18.07 42.37 3.24
CA GLY A 62 -16.92 43.22 3.67
C GLY A 62 -15.51 42.61 3.77
N THR A 63 -14.87 42.27 2.63
CA THR A 63 -13.39 42.26 2.36
C THR A 63 -12.33 41.82 3.41
N VAL A 64 -11.60 40.73 3.09
CA VAL A 64 -10.11 40.46 3.11
C VAL A 64 -9.14 41.42 3.87
N THR A 65 -7.99 41.02 4.49
CA THR A 65 -7.00 39.92 4.24
C THR A 65 -6.30 39.33 5.49
N SER A 66 -5.65 38.16 5.31
CA SER A 66 -4.46 37.52 5.97
C SER A 66 -3.56 38.31 6.96
N ASP A 67 -2.72 37.74 7.84
CA ASP A 67 -2.10 36.39 8.00
C ASP A 67 -1.62 36.16 9.46
N PRO A 68 -1.43 34.91 9.93
CA PRO A 68 -0.20 34.60 10.67
C PRO A 68 0.47 33.27 10.24
N SER A 69 1.59 33.40 9.51
CA SER A 69 2.38 32.32 8.90
C SER A 69 3.00 31.30 9.86
N LEU A 70 2.22 30.32 10.31
CA LEU A 70 2.75 29.01 10.76
C LEU A 70 1.65 27.93 10.85
N LYS A 71 1.52 27.05 9.83
CA LYS A 71 1.47 25.57 9.97
C LYS A 71 0.96 24.79 8.75
N TYR A 72 1.88 24.03 8.15
CA TYR A 72 2.10 22.59 8.29
C TYR A 72 1.15 21.59 7.57
N SER A 73 1.52 21.30 6.31
CA SER A 73 1.10 20.19 5.45
C SER A 73 1.33 18.78 5.94
N GLN A 74 0.48 17.87 5.45
CA GLN A 74 0.64 16.42 5.57
C GLN A 74 0.15 15.66 4.34
N ARG A 75 0.64 14.42 4.22
CA ARG A 75 0.28 13.46 3.16
C ARG A 75 -0.76 12.51 3.77
N PRO A 76 -2.08 12.69 3.62
CA PRO A 76 -3.06 11.70 4.08
C PRO A 76 -3.16 10.52 3.14
N SER A 77 -3.21 9.31 3.68
CA SER A 77 -3.70 8.13 2.94
C SER A 77 -5.12 7.92 3.45
N ASP A 78 -6.01 8.80 2.96
CA ASP A 78 -7.30 9.21 3.52
C ASP A 78 -7.25 9.84 4.92
N LYS A 79 -6.12 9.68 5.63
CA LYS A 79 -6.04 9.65 7.10
C LYS A 79 -4.78 10.35 7.65
N CYS A 80 -4.54 11.59 7.24
CA CYS A 80 -3.68 12.53 7.96
C CYS A 80 -4.47 13.79 8.31
N TYR A 81 -3.99 14.50 9.33
CA TYR A 81 -4.81 15.43 10.09
C TYR A 81 -3.92 16.57 10.60
N THR A 82 -4.17 17.78 10.11
CA THR A 82 -3.32 18.97 10.34
C THR A 82 -3.27 19.45 11.79
N LYS A 83 -4.25 19.03 12.61
CA LYS A 83 -4.34 19.35 14.05
C LYS A 83 -3.83 18.21 14.92
N ALA A 84 -4.57 17.10 14.94
CA ALA A 84 -4.35 15.99 15.86
C ALA A 84 -4.80 14.65 15.25
N ALA A 85 -4.19 13.55 15.68
CA ALA A 85 -4.46 12.21 15.19
C ALA A 85 -4.51 11.19 16.34
N VAL A 86 -5.40 10.20 16.19
CA VAL A 86 -5.45 8.98 17.01
C VAL A 86 -5.46 7.80 16.06
N ALA A 87 -4.57 6.84 16.29
CA ALA A 87 -4.52 5.57 15.59
C ALA A 87 -4.69 4.43 16.60
N ALA A 88 -5.79 3.68 16.48
CA ALA A 88 -6.13 2.53 17.30
C ALA A 88 -6.39 1.31 16.40
N ASP A 89 -6.29 0.10 16.98
CA ASP A 89 -6.57 -1.18 16.31
C ASP A 89 -8.03 -1.33 15.80
N ALA A 90 -8.91 -0.37 16.11
CA ALA A 90 -10.27 -0.30 15.60
C ALA A 90 -10.71 1.14 15.28
N GLY A 91 -11.50 1.30 14.22
CA GLY A 91 -12.01 2.59 13.73
C GLY A 91 -12.76 3.37 14.81
N THR A 92 -13.82 2.79 15.37
CA THR A 92 -14.69 3.38 16.41
C THR A 92 -13.90 3.90 17.63
N CYS A 93 -12.80 3.23 18.00
CA CYS A 93 -11.98 3.65 19.13
C CYS A 93 -11.04 4.81 18.77
N SER A 94 -10.56 4.86 17.52
CA SER A 94 -9.87 6.04 16.97
C SER A 94 -10.79 7.25 16.94
N GLU A 95 -12.08 7.05 16.62
CA GLU A 95 -13.12 8.08 16.64
C GLU A 95 -13.44 8.59 18.06
N ILE A 96 -13.54 7.70 19.04
CA ILE A 96 -13.72 8.08 20.46
C ILE A 96 -12.52 8.92 20.94
N GLY A 97 -11.29 8.52 20.63
CA GLY A 97 -10.11 9.32 20.96
C GLY A 97 -10.12 10.71 20.27
N ARG A 98 -10.43 10.75 18.97
CA ARG A 98 -10.62 11.99 18.20
C ARG A 98 -11.65 12.93 18.84
N ASP A 99 -12.80 12.40 19.27
CA ASP A 99 -13.89 13.23 19.79
C ASP A 99 -13.66 13.68 21.25
N ILE A 100 -12.81 12.98 22.00
CA ILE A 100 -12.25 13.46 23.26
C ILE A 100 -11.27 14.63 23.03
N LEU A 101 -10.42 14.59 21.99
CA LEU A 101 -9.58 15.73 21.62
C LEU A 101 -10.43 16.95 21.18
N LYS A 102 -11.52 16.73 20.43
CA LYS A 102 -12.48 17.80 20.08
C LYS A 102 -13.15 18.44 21.32
N ARG A 103 -13.30 17.69 22.42
CA ARG A 103 -13.79 18.19 23.73
C ARG A 103 -12.71 18.96 24.52
N ASN A 104 -11.56 19.27 23.93
CA ASN A 104 -10.37 19.85 24.60
C ASN A 104 -9.73 18.90 25.63
N GLY A 105 -9.91 17.59 25.46
CA GLY A 105 -9.12 16.59 26.17
C GLY A 105 -7.65 16.59 25.74
N SER A 106 -6.77 16.10 26.61
CA SER A 106 -5.35 15.94 26.28
C SER A 106 -5.07 14.68 25.44
N ALA A 107 -3.83 14.53 24.98
CA ALA A 107 -3.35 13.29 24.36
C ALA A 107 -3.54 12.05 25.28
N VAL A 108 -3.49 12.24 26.60
CA VAL A 108 -3.70 11.18 27.60
C VAL A 108 -5.18 10.89 27.81
N ASP A 109 -6.05 11.90 27.89
CA ASP A 109 -7.51 11.70 27.95
C ASP A 109 -7.98 10.86 26.74
N ALA A 110 -7.51 11.22 25.55
CA ALA A 110 -7.83 10.55 24.30
C ALA A 110 -7.30 9.11 24.24
N ALA A 111 -6.06 8.88 24.70
CA ALA A 111 -5.47 7.56 24.78
C ALA A 111 -6.24 6.63 25.74
N ILE A 112 -6.62 7.12 26.93
CA ILE A 112 -7.38 6.36 27.93
C ILE A 112 -8.78 6.01 27.39
N ALA A 113 -9.53 7.00 26.88
CA ALA A 113 -10.89 6.78 26.38
C ALA A 113 -10.92 5.84 25.16
N ALA A 114 -9.96 5.97 24.24
CA ALA A 114 -9.84 5.08 23.10
C ALA A 114 -9.46 3.65 23.53
N LEU A 115 -8.50 3.47 24.45
CA LEU A 115 -8.09 2.14 24.91
C LEU A 115 -9.16 1.45 25.78
N LEU A 116 -10.03 2.21 26.47
CA LEU A 116 -11.28 1.71 27.07
C LEU A 116 -12.28 1.20 26.03
N CYS A 117 -12.29 1.76 24.82
CA CYS A 117 -13.07 1.21 23.70
C CYS A 117 -12.41 -0.05 23.11
N VAL A 118 -11.08 -0.06 22.94
CA VAL A 118 -10.36 -1.24 22.44
C VAL A 118 -10.53 -2.43 23.41
N SER A 119 -10.63 -2.16 24.72
CA SER A 119 -10.99 -3.14 25.76
C SER A 119 -12.37 -3.81 25.59
N LEU A 120 -13.21 -3.33 24.67
CA LEU A 120 -14.49 -3.93 24.29
C LEU A 120 -14.38 -4.60 22.91
N VAL A 121 -13.95 -3.85 21.90
CA VAL A 121 -13.97 -4.33 20.50
C VAL A 121 -12.86 -5.32 20.17
N ASN A 122 -11.75 -5.28 20.93
CA ASN A 122 -10.65 -6.25 20.93
C ASN A 122 -10.46 -6.83 22.36
N ALA A 123 -11.57 -7.17 23.04
CA ALA A 123 -11.54 -7.71 24.41
C ALA A 123 -10.71 -9.00 24.58
N GLN A 124 -10.35 -9.69 23.49
CA GLN A 124 -9.39 -10.80 23.51
C GLN A 124 -7.94 -10.38 23.78
N SER A 125 -7.57 -9.11 23.56
CA SER A 125 -6.17 -8.63 23.57
C SER A 125 -5.88 -7.53 24.59
N VAL A 126 -6.91 -6.94 25.22
CA VAL A 126 -6.73 -5.86 26.20
C VAL A 126 -7.98 -5.73 27.08
N GLY A 127 -7.77 -5.40 28.36
CA GLY A 127 -8.83 -5.12 29.30
C GLY A 127 -8.29 -4.66 30.66
N ILE A 128 -9.16 -4.12 31.52
CA ILE A 128 -8.76 -3.54 32.82
C ILE A 128 -8.20 -4.57 33.82
N GLY A 129 -8.26 -5.87 33.51
CA GLY A 129 -7.60 -6.96 34.24
C GLY A 129 -6.17 -7.26 33.75
N GLY A 130 -5.56 -6.40 32.93
CA GLY A 130 -4.16 -6.48 32.49
C GLY A 130 -3.32 -5.25 32.86
N GLY A 131 -2.28 -5.01 32.06
CA GLY A 131 -1.30 -3.94 32.27
C GLY A 131 -1.13 -3.03 31.05
N VAL A 132 -0.36 -1.96 31.24
CA VAL A 132 -0.12 -0.93 30.21
C VAL A 132 1.24 -0.27 30.40
N VAL A 133 1.85 0.20 29.31
CA VAL A 133 2.97 1.14 29.38
C VAL A 133 2.70 2.35 28.48
N PHE A 134 2.94 3.52 29.04
CA PHE A 134 2.89 4.80 28.33
C PHE A 134 4.31 5.31 28.06
N THR A 135 4.51 5.93 26.90
CA THR A 135 5.55 6.93 26.66
C THR A 135 4.83 8.23 26.32
N ILE A 136 5.05 9.29 27.10
CA ILE A 136 4.31 10.55 27.05
C ILE A 136 5.28 11.69 26.78
N TYR A 137 5.12 12.38 25.66
CA TYR A 137 5.79 13.65 25.37
C TYR A 137 4.86 14.81 25.70
N ASN A 138 5.33 15.70 26.57
CA ASN A 138 4.62 16.92 26.96
C ASN A 138 5.27 18.12 26.23
N ALA A 139 4.58 18.67 25.24
CA ALA A 139 5.18 19.66 24.33
C ALA A 139 5.48 21.02 24.99
N SER A 140 4.72 21.42 26.01
CA SER A 140 4.96 22.69 26.73
C SER A 140 6.17 22.65 27.66
N THR A 141 6.64 21.46 28.04
CA THR A 141 7.86 21.27 28.87
C THR A 141 9.03 20.66 28.09
N GLY A 142 8.78 20.09 26.91
CA GLY A 142 9.76 19.34 26.14
C GLY A 142 10.18 18.00 26.76
N LYS A 143 9.59 17.59 27.90
CA LYS A 143 9.91 16.33 28.60
C LYS A 143 9.28 15.14 27.89
N VAL A 144 9.97 13.99 27.94
CA VAL A 144 9.37 12.67 27.68
C VAL A 144 9.51 11.80 28.92
N GLU A 145 8.39 11.35 29.46
CA GLU A 145 8.31 10.43 30.59
C GLU A 145 7.71 9.09 30.17
N THR A 146 7.96 8.03 30.93
CA THR A 146 7.25 6.75 30.79
C THR A 146 6.55 6.36 32.09
N ILE A 147 5.39 5.71 31.95
CA ILE A 147 4.62 5.14 33.07
C ILE A 147 4.54 3.63 32.85
N ASN A 148 5.28 2.89 33.67
CA ASN A 148 5.27 1.44 33.73
C ASN A 148 4.15 0.95 34.65
N ALA A 149 3.04 0.57 34.04
CA ALA A 149 1.92 -0.09 34.69
C ALA A 149 1.74 -1.54 34.17
N ARG A 150 2.86 -2.22 33.86
CA ARG A 150 2.92 -3.69 33.68
C ARG A 150 2.63 -4.36 35.02
N GLU A 151 1.95 -5.49 34.95
CA GLU A 151 1.54 -6.30 36.08
C GLU A 151 2.76 -6.78 36.89
N THR A 152 2.53 -6.97 38.20
CA THR A 152 3.54 -7.52 39.11
C THR A 152 3.16 -8.94 39.52
N ALA A 153 4.16 -9.79 39.75
CA ALA A 153 3.96 -11.03 40.47
C ALA A 153 3.37 -10.74 41.87
N PRO A 154 2.30 -11.43 42.29
CA PRO A 154 1.74 -11.28 43.63
C PRO A 154 2.78 -11.57 44.71
N MET A 155 2.63 -10.97 45.89
CA MET A 155 3.60 -11.09 46.97
C MET A 155 3.75 -12.52 47.53
N GLY A 156 2.74 -13.37 47.30
CA GLY A 156 2.79 -14.81 47.58
C GLY A 156 3.44 -15.69 46.51
N ALA A 157 3.97 -15.13 45.41
CA ALA A 157 4.58 -15.89 44.33
C ALA A 157 5.96 -16.46 44.72
N SER A 158 6.22 -17.74 44.43
CA SER A 158 7.55 -18.36 44.56
C SER A 158 8.21 -18.62 43.20
N GLU A 159 9.54 -18.75 43.19
CA GLU A 159 10.33 -18.91 41.96
C GLU A 159 9.95 -20.19 41.17
N ASN A 160 9.41 -21.19 41.87
CA ASN A 160 9.03 -22.51 41.37
C ASN A 160 7.50 -22.78 41.36
N MET A 161 6.66 -21.74 41.53
CA MET A 161 5.23 -21.92 41.87
C MET A 161 4.35 -22.63 40.83
N PHE A 162 4.85 -22.85 39.61
CA PHE A 162 4.15 -23.56 38.53
C PHE A 162 4.77 -24.93 38.20
N GLY A 163 5.92 -25.26 38.80
CA GLY A 163 6.74 -26.40 38.38
C GLY A 163 7.06 -26.38 36.89
N LYS A 164 7.28 -27.57 36.30
CA LYS A 164 7.58 -27.78 34.87
C LYS A 164 6.45 -27.44 33.89
N ASP A 165 5.34 -26.89 34.36
CA ASP A 165 4.22 -26.53 33.50
C ASP A 165 3.81 -25.05 33.70
N PRO A 166 4.48 -24.13 32.99
CA PRO A 166 4.11 -22.72 32.92
C PRO A 166 2.68 -22.46 32.46
N GLN A 167 1.96 -23.44 31.87
CA GLN A 167 0.57 -23.21 31.46
C GLN A 167 -0.38 -23.03 32.65
N ASN A 168 -0.03 -23.55 33.83
CA ASN A 168 -0.78 -23.36 35.08
C ASN A 168 -0.69 -21.93 35.66
N ALA A 169 0.10 -21.06 35.04
CA ALA A 169 0.27 -19.67 35.45
C ALA A 169 -1.06 -18.91 35.60
N LYS A 170 -1.16 -18.17 36.70
CA LYS A 170 -2.35 -17.42 37.12
C LYS A 170 -2.18 -15.92 36.84
N PRO A 171 -3.23 -15.08 36.97
CA PRO A 171 -3.09 -13.65 36.77
C PRO A 171 -2.01 -13.00 37.66
N GLY A 172 -1.21 -12.13 37.05
CA GLY A 172 -0.40 -11.15 37.76
C GLY A 172 -1.26 -9.95 38.18
N THR A 173 -0.83 -9.21 39.20
CA THR A 173 -1.58 -8.09 39.78
C THR A 173 -1.84 -7.00 38.73
N PRO A 174 -3.10 -6.73 38.30
CA PRO A 174 -3.39 -5.85 37.16
C PRO A 174 -2.99 -4.39 37.39
N GLY A 175 -2.22 -3.82 36.47
CA GLY A 175 -1.68 -2.46 36.61
C GLY A 175 -2.44 -1.36 35.88
N LEU A 176 -3.26 -1.71 34.88
CA LEU A 176 -3.78 -0.79 33.87
C LEU A 176 -4.50 0.43 34.47
N LEU A 177 -5.40 0.24 35.44
CA LEU A 177 -6.19 1.33 36.00
C LEU A 177 -5.35 2.31 36.84
N ARG A 178 -4.30 1.87 37.54
CA ARG A 178 -3.34 2.80 38.16
C ARG A 178 -2.49 3.54 37.11
N GLY A 179 -2.14 2.87 36.00
CA GLY A 179 -1.47 3.50 34.87
C GLY A 179 -2.30 4.66 34.30
N TYR A 180 -3.58 4.41 34.04
CA TYR A 180 -4.55 5.42 33.60
C TYR A 180 -4.69 6.54 34.63
N GLU A 181 -4.86 6.20 35.91
CA GLU A 181 -5.03 7.18 36.99
C GLU A 181 -3.81 8.10 37.14
N LEU A 182 -2.59 7.55 37.11
CA LEU A 182 -1.37 8.36 37.21
C LEU A 182 -1.16 9.25 35.98
N ALA A 183 -1.39 8.70 34.77
CA ALA A 183 -1.31 9.48 33.55
C ALA A 183 -2.35 10.62 33.53
N HIS A 184 -3.59 10.33 33.93
CA HIS A 184 -4.68 11.30 34.02
C HIS A 184 -4.43 12.39 35.06
N LYS A 185 -3.93 12.03 36.26
CA LYS A 185 -3.56 13.00 37.30
C LYS A 185 -2.39 13.92 36.89
N ARG A 186 -1.52 13.50 35.97
CA ARG A 186 -0.38 14.30 35.47
C ARG A 186 -0.70 15.14 34.23
N HIS A 187 -1.51 14.63 33.30
CA HIS A 187 -1.71 15.23 31.96
C HIS A 187 -3.17 15.33 31.50
N GLY A 188 -4.14 14.87 32.28
CA GLY A 188 -5.56 14.92 31.94
C GLY A 188 -6.15 16.32 31.96
N ARG A 189 -7.21 16.55 31.17
CA ARG A 189 -7.97 17.82 31.09
C ARG A 189 -9.46 17.60 31.33
N LEU A 190 -10.03 16.52 30.80
CA LEU A 190 -11.42 16.13 31.09
C LEU A 190 -11.54 15.47 32.46
N LYS A 191 -12.75 15.47 33.03
CA LYS A 191 -13.00 14.75 34.30
C LYS A 191 -12.92 13.25 34.04
N TRP A 192 -12.33 12.50 34.99
CA TRP A 192 -12.13 11.04 34.90
C TRP A 192 -13.33 10.28 34.32
N LYS A 193 -14.55 10.56 34.81
CA LYS A 193 -15.79 9.91 34.34
C LYS A 193 -16.06 10.07 32.82
N GLU A 194 -15.68 11.21 32.25
CA GLU A 194 -15.96 11.57 30.85
C GLU A 194 -15.19 10.71 29.85
N LEU A 195 -14.12 10.05 30.30
CA LEU A 195 -13.32 9.11 29.51
C LEU A 195 -14.01 7.73 29.37
N PHE A 196 -14.90 7.38 30.30
CA PHE A 196 -15.63 6.11 30.32
C PHE A 196 -17.01 6.21 29.64
N GLU A 197 -17.64 7.39 29.65
CA GLU A 197 -18.96 7.66 29.05
C GLU A 197 -19.16 7.04 27.64
N PRO A 198 -18.23 7.15 26.68
CA PRO A 198 -18.40 6.56 25.34
C PRO A 198 -18.40 5.03 25.35
N SER A 199 -17.52 4.42 26.15
CA SER A 199 -17.34 2.97 26.23
C SER A 199 -18.44 2.29 27.04
N ILE A 200 -18.95 2.94 28.09
CA ILE A 200 -20.16 2.51 28.81
C ILE A 200 -21.33 2.42 27.82
N LYS A 201 -21.56 3.48 27.02
CA LYS A 201 -22.62 3.48 26.01
C LYS A 201 -22.42 2.36 24.98
N LEU A 202 -21.23 2.21 24.42
CA LEU A 202 -20.92 1.17 23.43
C LEU A 202 -21.15 -0.26 23.98
N ALA A 203 -20.82 -0.50 25.24
CA ALA A 203 -21.03 -1.77 25.92
C ALA A 203 -22.52 -2.10 26.19
N LEU A 204 -23.37 -1.07 26.39
CA LEU A 204 -24.81 -1.21 26.61
C LEU A 204 -25.60 -1.33 25.30
N ASP A 205 -25.39 -0.40 24.35
CA ASP A 205 -26.04 -0.39 23.05
C ASP A 205 -25.69 -1.65 22.24
N GLY A 206 -24.42 -2.06 22.31
CA GLY A 206 -23.86 -3.19 21.58
C GLY A 206 -23.29 -2.79 20.21
N PHE A 207 -22.44 -3.66 19.66
CA PHE A 207 -21.74 -3.44 18.40
C PHE A 207 -21.54 -4.75 17.63
N GLN A 208 -21.11 -4.66 16.38
CA GLN A 208 -20.80 -5.82 15.55
C GLN A 208 -19.42 -6.39 15.89
N VAL A 209 -19.34 -7.71 16.09
CA VAL A 209 -18.08 -8.43 16.29
C VAL A 209 -17.19 -8.27 15.05
N GLY A 210 -16.03 -7.62 15.22
CA GLY A 210 -15.04 -7.44 14.16
C GLY A 210 -14.22 -8.72 13.89
N ARG A 211 -13.61 -8.79 12.71
CA ARG A 211 -12.89 -9.99 12.22
C ARG A 211 -11.83 -10.53 13.17
N ALA A 212 -11.05 -9.66 13.83
CA ALA A 212 -10.01 -10.08 14.77
C ALA A 212 -10.61 -10.78 16.02
N LEU A 213 -11.61 -10.17 16.65
CA LEU A 213 -12.34 -10.76 17.77
C LEU A 213 -13.06 -12.06 17.34
N ALA A 214 -13.69 -12.10 16.16
CA ALA A 214 -14.33 -13.32 15.65
C ALA A 214 -13.36 -14.49 15.46
N LEU A 215 -12.16 -14.22 14.94
CA LEU A 215 -11.11 -15.24 14.79
C LEU A 215 -10.65 -15.76 16.16
N ALA A 216 -10.35 -14.87 17.11
CA ALA A 216 -9.92 -15.27 18.45
C ALA A 216 -11.00 -16.03 19.25
N ILE A 217 -12.28 -15.64 19.13
CA ILE A 217 -13.42 -16.39 19.72
C ILE A 217 -13.48 -17.81 19.15
N ASN A 218 -13.23 -17.98 17.85
CA ASN A 218 -13.25 -19.29 17.20
C ASN A 218 -12.03 -20.14 17.56
N GLU A 219 -10.83 -19.54 17.55
CA GLU A 219 -9.56 -20.17 17.91
C GLU A 219 -9.53 -20.63 19.38
N THR A 220 -10.08 -19.82 20.29
CA THR A 220 -10.22 -20.16 21.72
C THR A 220 -11.61 -20.68 22.08
N SER A 221 -12.34 -21.28 21.12
CA SER A 221 -13.75 -21.62 21.30
C SER A 221 -14.02 -22.56 22.48
N ASP A 222 -13.15 -23.54 22.76
CA ASP A 222 -13.26 -24.38 23.97
C ASP A 222 -13.11 -23.57 25.27
N LYS A 223 -12.19 -22.60 25.31
CA LYS A 223 -11.96 -21.71 26.46
C LYS A 223 -13.16 -20.79 26.68
N VAL A 224 -13.80 -20.33 25.60
CA VAL A 224 -15.04 -19.54 25.64
C VAL A 224 -16.24 -20.38 26.08
N LEU A 225 -16.44 -21.57 25.49
CA LEU A 225 -17.62 -22.42 25.72
C LEU A 225 -17.63 -23.06 27.11
N ASN A 226 -16.47 -23.49 27.61
CA ASN A 226 -16.36 -24.12 28.93
C ASN A 226 -16.35 -23.12 30.10
N ASN A 227 -16.08 -21.83 29.85
CA ASN A 227 -16.25 -20.78 30.85
C ASN A 227 -17.62 -20.09 30.70
N ALA A 228 -18.51 -20.29 31.67
CA ALA A 228 -19.85 -19.71 31.66
C ALA A 228 -19.88 -18.17 31.56
N ALA A 229 -18.91 -17.46 32.15
CA ALA A 229 -18.84 -16.00 32.11
C ALA A 229 -18.31 -15.46 30.77
N LEU A 230 -17.37 -16.17 30.13
CA LEU A 230 -16.97 -15.85 28.74
C LEU A 230 -18.15 -16.15 27.79
N CYS A 231 -18.79 -17.31 27.90
CA CYS A 231 -19.91 -17.66 27.02
C CYS A 231 -21.15 -16.76 27.20
N GLU A 232 -21.35 -16.16 28.39
CA GLU A 232 -22.41 -15.15 28.60
C GLU A 232 -22.26 -13.92 27.67
N VAL A 233 -21.04 -13.57 27.29
CA VAL A 233 -20.71 -12.42 26.45
C VAL A 233 -20.38 -12.83 25.00
N PHE A 234 -19.71 -13.96 24.80
CA PHE A 234 -19.18 -14.41 23.52
C PHE A 234 -19.94 -15.59 22.87
N CYS A 235 -21.10 -15.99 23.42
CA CYS A 235 -22.02 -16.96 22.79
C CYS A 235 -23.41 -16.36 22.47
N GLY A 236 -24.05 -16.91 21.44
CA GLY A 236 -25.42 -16.60 21.03
C GLY A 236 -26.46 -17.10 22.03
N SER A 237 -27.30 -16.18 22.50
CA SER A 237 -28.24 -16.30 23.64
C SER A 237 -29.39 -17.30 23.51
N ARG A 238 -29.44 -18.10 22.43
CA ARG A 238 -30.44 -19.17 22.24
C ARG A 238 -29.83 -20.58 22.28
N ASN A 239 -28.62 -20.75 21.76
CA ASN A 239 -28.05 -22.08 21.44
C ASN A 239 -26.68 -22.35 22.10
N LYS A 240 -26.11 -21.40 22.86
CA LYS A 240 -24.72 -21.45 23.37
C LYS A 240 -23.65 -21.65 22.29
N THR A 241 -23.93 -21.33 21.03
CA THR A 241 -22.95 -21.30 19.94
C THR A 241 -22.12 -20.03 20.02
N ILE A 242 -20.80 -20.08 19.79
CA ILE A 242 -19.95 -18.89 19.74
C ILE A 242 -20.45 -17.83 18.75
N LEU A 243 -20.21 -16.54 19.05
CA LEU A 243 -20.49 -15.42 18.15
C LEU A 243 -19.48 -15.36 16.99
N LYS A 244 -19.93 -14.87 15.83
CA LYS A 244 -19.18 -14.78 14.57
C LYS A 244 -19.02 -13.32 14.12
N GLU A 245 -18.21 -13.10 13.07
CA GLU A 245 -18.07 -11.77 12.47
C GLU A 245 -19.44 -11.21 12.08
N LYS A 246 -19.70 -9.93 12.43
CA LYS A 246 -20.96 -9.19 12.23
C LYS A 246 -22.13 -9.57 13.15
N ASP A 247 -22.01 -10.59 14.01
CA ASP A 247 -22.98 -10.79 15.10
C ASP A 247 -22.94 -9.60 16.08
N THR A 248 -24.04 -9.35 16.78
CA THR A 248 -24.14 -8.25 17.76
C THR A 248 -23.74 -8.72 19.16
N ILE A 249 -22.71 -8.08 19.73
CA ILE A 249 -22.19 -8.35 21.08
C ILE A 249 -22.51 -7.20 22.05
N ARG A 250 -22.66 -7.51 23.35
CA ARG A 250 -22.89 -6.54 24.43
C ARG A 250 -22.09 -6.91 25.68
N PHE A 251 -21.63 -5.92 26.41
CA PHE A 251 -20.72 -6.05 27.56
C PHE A 251 -21.38 -5.52 28.84
N LEU A 252 -22.62 -5.94 29.11
CA LEU A 252 -23.50 -5.34 30.13
C LEU A 252 -22.88 -5.26 31.55
N LYS A 253 -22.18 -6.32 31.97
CA LYS A 253 -21.47 -6.36 33.27
C LYS A 253 -20.26 -5.42 33.30
N LEU A 254 -19.48 -5.37 32.23
CA LEU A 254 -18.33 -4.48 32.12
C LEU A 254 -18.75 -3.00 32.00
N ALA A 255 -19.93 -2.71 31.46
CA ALA A 255 -20.53 -1.38 31.48
C ALA A 255 -20.79 -0.90 32.93
N GLN A 256 -21.44 -1.73 33.76
CA GLN A 256 -21.67 -1.42 35.19
C GLN A 256 -20.35 -1.27 35.97
N THR A 257 -19.34 -2.05 35.63
CA THR A 257 -17.98 -1.93 36.16
C THR A 257 -17.32 -0.61 35.75
N TYR A 258 -17.45 -0.20 34.49
CA TYR A 258 -16.99 1.11 34.01
C TYR A 258 -17.78 2.27 34.67
N GLU A 259 -19.08 2.13 34.93
CA GLU A 259 -19.87 3.12 35.69
C GLU A 259 -19.35 3.27 37.13
N LYS A 260 -19.08 2.16 37.84
CA LYS A 260 -18.45 2.18 39.17
C LYS A 260 -17.09 2.88 39.13
N ILE A 261 -16.20 2.49 38.21
CA ILE A 261 -14.84 3.08 38.08
C ILE A 261 -14.91 4.57 37.68
N ALA A 262 -15.84 4.96 36.81
CA ALA A 262 -16.05 6.35 36.42
C ALA A 262 -16.50 7.23 37.59
N LYS A 263 -17.28 6.67 38.52
CA LYS A 263 -17.83 7.35 39.70
C LYS A 263 -16.85 7.38 40.89
N GLU A 264 -16.17 6.28 41.17
CA GLU A 264 -15.37 6.05 42.38
C GLU A 264 -13.85 6.12 42.14
N GLY A 265 -13.42 6.28 40.89
CA GLY A 265 -12.00 6.29 40.51
C GLY A 265 -11.42 4.88 40.36
N ALA A 266 -10.10 4.79 40.15
CA ALA A 266 -9.40 3.51 40.08
C ALA A 266 -9.47 2.72 41.40
N ASP A 267 -9.62 3.41 42.55
CA ASP A 267 -9.81 2.76 43.86
C ASP A 267 -11.03 1.84 43.91
N ALA A 268 -12.05 2.01 43.06
CA ALA A 268 -13.15 1.06 42.91
C ALA A 268 -12.66 -0.39 42.75
N PHE A 269 -11.61 -0.57 41.94
CA PHE A 269 -10.96 -1.85 41.62
C PHE A 269 -10.01 -2.29 42.75
N TYR A 270 -9.17 -1.38 43.24
CA TYR A 270 -8.03 -1.73 44.11
C TYR A 270 -8.32 -1.73 45.62
N ASN A 271 -9.29 -0.93 46.10
CA ASN A 271 -9.63 -0.81 47.52
C ASN A 271 -11.10 -0.38 47.77
N GLY A 272 -12.03 -0.72 46.86
CA GLY A 272 -13.38 -0.15 46.78
C GLY A 272 -14.47 -1.16 46.39
N SER A 273 -15.53 -0.68 45.73
CA SER A 273 -16.80 -1.43 45.52
C SER A 273 -16.75 -2.59 44.52
N LEU A 274 -15.60 -2.87 43.90
CA LEU A 274 -15.35 -4.06 43.08
C LEU A 274 -14.30 -5.00 43.71
N THR A 275 -13.52 -4.53 44.68
CA THR A 275 -12.31 -5.25 45.13
C THR A 275 -12.61 -6.62 45.73
N GLN A 276 -13.73 -6.79 46.45
CA GLN A 276 -14.08 -8.13 46.97
C GLN A 276 -14.54 -9.07 45.84
N ASP A 277 -15.40 -8.60 44.93
CA ASP A 277 -15.84 -9.39 43.77
C ASP A 277 -14.63 -9.86 42.93
N ILE A 278 -13.69 -8.96 42.67
CA ILE A 278 -12.42 -9.23 41.97
C ILE A 278 -11.59 -10.29 42.69
N LEU A 279 -11.41 -10.17 44.01
CA LEU A 279 -10.62 -11.13 44.80
C LEU A 279 -11.28 -12.51 44.86
N ASP A 280 -12.60 -12.56 45.05
CA ASP A 280 -13.36 -13.80 45.06
C ASP A 280 -13.27 -14.52 43.71
N ASP A 281 -13.35 -13.78 42.59
CA ASP A 281 -13.32 -14.34 41.24
C ASP A 281 -11.91 -14.83 40.84
N ILE A 282 -10.86 -14.08 41.20
CA ILE A 282 -9.47 -14.53 41.02
C ILE A 282 -9.21 -15.78 41.87
N LYS A 283 -9.66 -15.79 43.13
CA LYS A 283 -9.50 -16.93 44.05
C LYS A 283 -10.27 -18.16 43.59
N ALA A 284 -11.48 -17.99 43.04
CA ALA A 284 -12.27 -19.08 42.46
C ALA A 284 -11.56 -19.74 41.26
N ALA A 285 -10.77 -18.97 40.49
CA ALA A 285 -9.91 -19.49 39.43
C ALA A 285 -8.55 -20.04 39.92
N GLY A 286 -8.32 -20.10 41.24
CA GLY A 286 -7.06 -20.55 41.84
C GLY A 286 -5.90 -19.55 41.69
N GLY A 287 -6.18 -18.26 41.48
CA GLY A 287 -5.17 -17.20 41.52
C GLY A 287 -4.80 -16.77 42.94
N ILE A 288 -3.59 -16.26 43.11
CA ILE A 288 -3.00 -15.94 44.43
C ILE A 288 -2.95 -14.44 44.77
N ILE A 289 -3.63 -13.59 44.00
CA ILE A 289 -3.69 -12.14 44.27
C ILE A 289 -4.45 -11.88 45.56
N THR A 290 -3.82 -11.19 46.50
CA THR A 290 -4.40 -10.78 47.79
C THR A 290 -4.99 -9.36 47.73
N ARG A 291 -5.72 -8.97 48.78
CA ARG A 291 -6.19 -7.59 48.94
C ARG A 291 -5.01 -6.62 49.06
N GLU A 292 -3.94 -7.08 49.68
CA GLU A 292 -2.69 -6.37 49.92
C GLU A 292 -1.92 -6.16 48.61
N ASP A 293 -1.95 -7.12 47.69
CA ASP A 293 -1.41 -6.98 46.32
C ASP A 293 -2.13 -5.88 45.53
N LEU A 294 -3.46 -5.92 45.48
CA LEU A 294 -4.25 -4.90 44.79
C LEU A 294 -4.06 -3.51 45.41
N ARG A 295 -4.12 -3.42 46.74
CA ARG A 295 -3.95 -2.15 47.46
C ARG A 295 -2.53 -1.61 47.37
N GLY A 296 -1.53 -2.47 47.30
CA GLY A 296 -0.11 -2.12 47.18
C GLY A 296 0.37 -1.82 45.77
N TYR A 297 -0.38 -2.23 44.72
CA TYR A 297 0.05 -2.04 43.34
C TYR A 297 0.31 -0.55 43.03
N THR A 298 1.56 -0.26 42.66
CA THR A 298 2.02 1.08 42.29
C THR A 298 2.74 1.04 40.95
N PRO A 299 2.33 1.84 39.95
CA PRO A 299 3.02 1.96 38.67
C PRO A 299 4.31 2.79 38.83
N LEU A 300 5.34 2.48 38.06
CA LEU A 300 6.61 3.21 38.12
C LEU A 300 6.58 4.37 37.13
N LEU A 301 6.85 5.58 37.62
CA LEU A 301 7.12 6.76 36.78
C LEU A 301 8.63 6.87 36.53
N ASN A 302 9.01 7.05 35.28
CA ASN A 302 10.33 7.56 34.92
C ASN A 302 10.17 8.90 34.18
N GLU A 303 10.55 10.02 34.81
CA GLU A 303 10.48 11.36 34.21
C GLU A 303 11.47 11.59 33.05
N HIS A 304 12.38 10.64 32.83
CA HIS A 304 13.41 10.67 31.79
C HIS A 304 13.39 9.35 31.00
N ALA A 305 12.44 9.24 30.07
CA ALA A 305 12.30 8.09 29.18
C ALA A 305 13.65 7.71 28.54
N LEU A 306 13.91 6.39 28.44
CA LEU A 306 15.15 5.86 27.88
C LEU A 306 15.36 6.42 26.48
N ASN A 307 16.47 7.11 26.27
CA ASN A 307 16.73 7.81 25.03
C ASN A 307 18.10 7.51 24.44
N PHE A 308 18.13 7.52 23.10
CA PHE A 308 19.30 7.25 22.28
C PHE A 308 19.18 8.03 20.96
N THR A 309 20.31 8.31 20.31
CA THR A 309 20.37 9.17 19.11
C THR A 309 20.86 8.39 17.90
N VAL A 310 19.98 8.27 16.89
CA VAL A 310 20.32 7.67 15.59
C VAL A 310 20.19 8.79 14.55
N GLY A 311 21.34 9.32 14.11
CA GLY A 311 21.42 10.48 13.22
C GLY A 311 20.85 11.76 13.85
N LYS A 312 19.92 12.40 13.13
CA LYS A 312 19.23 13.62 13.58
C LYS A 312 17.99 13.37 14.45
N TYR A 313 17.71 12.12 14.84
CA TYR A 313 16.53 11.79 15.64
C TYR A 313 16.93 11.31 17.05
N ILE A 314 16.20 11.79 18.05
CA ILE A 314 16.25 11.30 19.44
C ILE A 314 15.04 10.39 19.63
N PHE A 315 15.31 9.13 19.94
CA PHE A 315 14.29 8.13 20.24
C PHE A 315 14.04 8.15 21.74
N HIS A 316 12.77 8.03 22.15
CA HIS A 316 12.37 7.88 23.54
C HIS A 316 11.45 6.66 23.67
N ALA A 317 11.85 5.69 24.49
CA ALA A 317 11.16 4.41 24.68
C ALA A 317 11.07 4.07 26.19
N PRO A 318 10.23 3.10 26.58
CA PRO A 318 10.26 2.58 27.94
C PRO A 318 11.53 1.76 28.18
N ASP A 319 12.10 1.92 29.38
CA ASP A 319 13.27 1.19 29.85
C ASP A 319 12.92 -0.28 30.21
N ALA A 320 13.90 -1.08 30.64
CA ALA A 320 13.67 -2.42 31.18
C ALA A 320 12.55 -2.40 32.26
N PRO A 321 11.63 -3.39 32.28
CA PRO A 321 11.65 -4.67 31.57
C PRO A 321 11.15 -4.64 30.10
N PHE A 322 10.95 -3.47 29.49
CA PHE A 322 10.36 -3.34 28.15
C PHE A 322 11.37 -3.41 26.99
N GLY A 323 10.85 -3.30 25.76
CA GLY A 323 11.62 -3.46 24.52
C GLY A 323 12.53 -2.30 24.11
N GLY A 324 12.52 -1.16 24.82
CA GLY A 324 13.30 0.03 24.45
C GLY A 324 14.81 -0.19 24.30
N PRO A 325 15.50 -0.85 25.26
CA PRO A 325 16.93 -1.19 25.12
C PRO A 325 17.22 -2.09 23.91
N VAL A 326 16.28 -2.98 23.56
CA VAL A 326 16.40 -3.89 22.41
C VAL A 326 16.32 -3.11 21.11
N LEU A 327 15.36 -2.18 21.00
CA LEU A 327 15.22 -1.28 19.85
C LEU A 327 16.45 -0.37 19.68
N ALA A 328 16.99 0.16 20.78
CA ALA A 328 18.22 0.95 20.79
C ALA A 328 19.40 0.15 20.21
N LEU A 329 19.59 -1.09 20.68
CA LEU A 329 20.68 -1.96 20.23
C LEU A 329 20.54 -2.34 18.76
N ILE A 330 19.33 -2.69 18.29
CA ILE A 330 19.06 -3.00 16.87
C ILE A 330 19.50 -1.83 15.97
N LEU A 331 19.07 -0.61 16.30
CA LEU A 331 19.35 0.57 15.47
C LEU A 331 20.83 0.99 15.55
N ASN A 332 21.48 0.83 16.70
CA ASN A 332 22.93 1.08 16.85
C ASN A 332 23.80 0.02 16.15
N ILE A 333 23.42 -1.27 16.14
CA ILE A 333 24.14 -2.29 15.36
C ILE A 333 24.08 -1.93 13.89
N LEU A 334 22.88 -1.58 13.40
CA LEU A 334 22.68 -1.22 11.99
C LEU A 334 23.45 0.07 11.61
N LYS A 335 23.66 1.01 12.54
CA LYS A 335 24.28 2.35 12.36
C LYS A 335 25.63 2.43 11.61
N GLY A 336 26.36 1.33 11.40
CA GLY A 336 27.63 1.32 10.64
C GLY A 336 27.69 0.32 9.48
N SER A 337 26.61 -0.41 9.21
CA SER A 337 26.56 -1.50 8.23
C SER A 337 26.23 -1.01 6.80
N VAL A 338 27.29 -0.77 5.98
CA VAL A 338 27.32 -0.30 4.56
C VAL A 338 26.60 1.02 4.22
N GLN A 339 26.75 1.37 2.93
CA GLN A 339 26.27 2.50 2.15
C GLN A 339 24.79 2.90 2.37
N ILE A 340 23.97 2.02 2.95
CA ILE A 340 22.62 2.29 3.49
C ILE A 340 22.59 3.63 4.26
N MET A 341 23.71 3.99 4.91
CA MET A 341 23.81 5.17 5.78
C MET A 341 24.69 6.30 5.23
N LYS A 342 24.94 6.37 3.91
CA LYS A 342 25.41 7.61 3.27
C LYS A 342 24.47 8.82 3.52
N ARG A 343 23.24 8.59 4.00
CA ARG A 343 22.25 9.61 4.40
C ARG A 343 22.36 10.12 5.85
N PHE A 344 23.26 9.59 6.70
CA PHE A 344 23.19 9.83 8.15
C PHE A 344 24.02 11.00 8.70
N ILE A 345 25.11 11.40 8.05
CA ILE A 345 26.04 12.46 8.50
C ILE A 345 26.62 13.20 7.28
N SER A 346 26.90 14.49 7.44
CA SER A 346 27.50 15.44 6.48
C SER A 346 26.54 15.91 5.36
N ASP A 347 26.53 17.17 4.93
CA ASP A 347 27.51 18.27 5.07
C ASP A 347 28.88 18.03 4.43
N TYR A 348 28.94 17.39 3.26
CA TYR A 348 29.93 17.67 2.20
C TYR A 348 29.49 17.00 0.87
N ASN A 349 29.95 17.51 -0.28
CA ASN A 349 29.50 17.05 -1.60
C ASN A 349 29.94 15.61 -1.95
N PHE A 350 29.00 14.77 -2.38
CA PHE A 350 29.29 13.56 -3.17
C PHE A 350 28.12 13.18 -4.09
N SER A 351 28.40 12.79 -5.34
CA SER A 351 27.39 12.41 -6.34
C SER A 351 26.82 11.01 -6.11
N SER A 352 25.53 10.80 -6.46
CA SER A 352 24.76 9.61 -6.05
C SER A 352 24.48 8.61 -7.19
N SER A 353 25.48 8.29 -7.99
CA SER A 353 25.41 7.31 -9.09
C SER A 353 25.87 5.90 -8.68
N SER A 354 25.24 5.25 -7.68
CA SER A 354 25.48 3.82 -7.33
C SER A 354 24.63 3.29 -6.14
N VAL A 355 23.29 3.20 -6.26
CA VAL A 355 22.45 2.47 -5.27
C VAL A 355 21.24 1.77 -5.92
N SER A 356 21.48 0.73 -6.73
CA SER A 356 20.42 -0.23 -7.12
C SER A 356 21.00 -1.57 -7.60
N THR A 357 21.10 -2.55 -6.71
CA THR A 357 21.30 -3.97 -7.06
C THR A 357 20.50 -4.85 -6.10
N THR A 358 20.01 -6.00 -6.57
CA THR A 358 19.28 -6.99 -5.73
C THR A 358 20.15 -7.47 -4.57
N GLU A 359 21.45 -7.63 -4.80
CA GLU A 359 22.47 -7.98 -3.81
C GLU A 359 22.50 -7.01 -2.61
N ASN A 360 22.35 -5.69 -2.84
CA ASN A 360 22.27 -4.70 -1.75
C ASN A 360 20.98 -4.84 -0.92
N LYS A 361 19.86 -5.26 -1.52
CA LYS A 361 18.62 -5.57 -0.76
C LYS A 361 18.82 -6.81 0.11
N ILE A 362 19.37 -7.89 -0.45
CA ILE A 362 19.68 -9.12 0.28
C ILE A 362 20.63 -8.82 1.45
N LEU A 363 21.68 -8.03 1.21
CA LEU A 363 22.64 -7.62 2.25
C LEU A 363 22.00 -6.77 3.35
N THR A 364 21.06 -5.88 2.99
CA THR A 364 20.27 -5.09 3.95
C THR A 364 19.44 -6.01 4.86
N TYR A 365 18.68 -6.94 4.29
CA TYR A 365 17.85 -7.88 5.05
C TYR A 365 18.68 -8.84 5.90
N HIS A 366 19.78 -9.38 5.36
CA HIS A 366 20.74 -10.20 6.10
C HIS A 366 21.21 -9.50 7.37
N ARG A 367 21.74 -8.28 7.26
CA ARG A 367 22.21 -7.52 8.44
C ARG A 367 21.11 -7.11 9.40
N MET A 368 19.88 -6.91 8.91
CA MET A 368 18.71 -6.68 9.76
C MET A 368 18.35 -7.92 10.58
N ILE A 369 18.31 -9.11 9.96
CA ILE A 369 18.14 -10.42 10.61
C ILE A 369 19.23 -10.64 11.67
N GLU A 370 20.50 -10.45 11.31
CA GLU A 370 21.62 -10.65 12.22
C GLU A 370 21.58 -9.66 13.41
N ALA A 371 21.26 -8.38 13.17
CA ALA A 371 21.09 -7.39 14.22
C ALA A 371 19.94 -7.72 15.18
N PHE A 372 18.80 -8.20 14.65
CA PHE A 372 17.66 -8.64 15.48
C PHE A 372 18.04 -9.83 16.37
N ARG A 373 18.72 -10.85 15.81
CA ARG A 373 19.17 -12.03 16.56
C ARG A 373 20.17 -11.67 17.65
N PHE A 374 21.18 -10.86 17.34
CA PHE A 374 22.14 -10.35 18.34
C PHE A 374 21.47 -9.53 19.46
N ALA A 375 20.44 -8.74 19.13
CA ALA A 375 19.68 -7.98 20.11
C ALA A 375 18.77 -8.88 20.98
N ASN A 376 18.18 -9.94 20.40
CA ASN A 376 17.40 -10.93 21.15
C ASN A 376 18.27 -11.70 22.17
N VAL A 377 19.54 -11.99 21.83
CA VAL A 377 20.53 -12.57 22.75
C VAL A 377 20.91 -11.61 23.91
N GLN A 378 20.69 -10.30 23.79
CA GLN A 378 20.78 -9.38 24.93
C GLN A 378 19.44 -9.21 25.67
N LYS A 379 18.29 -9.31 24.95
CA LYS A 379 16.94 -9.27 25.54
C LYS A 379 16.76 -10.32 26.63
N SER A 380 17.26 -11.54 26.45
CA SER A 380 17.23 -12.61 27.47
C SER A 380 18.09 -12.35 28.72
N LYS A 381 18.83 -11.23 28.77
CA LYS A 381 19.59 -10.75 29.94
C LYS A 381 18.88 -9.60 30.67
N LEU A 382 17.79 -9.06 30.13
CA LEU A 382 16.99 -8.03 30.78
C LEU A 382 16.08 -8.63 31.87
N GLY A 383 15.40 -7.76 32.60
CA GLY A 383 14.49 -8.09 33.69
C GLY A 383 13.96 -6.81 34.34
N ASP A 384 13.42 -6.90 35.55
CA ASP A 384 12.98 -5.73 36.33
C ASP A 384 14.19 -5.02 36.98
N PRO A 385 14.52 -3.77 36.61
CA PRO A 385 15.65 -3.04 37.19
C PRO A 385 15.40 -2.56 38.63
N VAL A 386 14.16 -2.52 39.11
CA VAL A 386 13.84 -2.22 40.52
C VAL A 386 14.28 -3.36 41.43
N ILE A 387 14.09 -4.60 40.98
CA ILE A 387 14.43 -5.82 41.71
C ILE A 387 15.88 -6.25 41.46
N ASN A 388 16.45 -5.97 40.28
CA ASN A 388 17.84 -6.30 39.95
C ASN A 388 18.59 -5.12 39.31
N LYS A 389 19.37 -4.41 40.13
CA LYS A 389 20.16 -3.24 39.73
C LYS A 389 21.19 -3.53 38.62
N ASN A 390 21.63 -4.77 38.45
CA ASN A 390 22.56 -5.13 37.37
C ASN A 390 21.93 -4.98 35.97
N VAL A 391 20.60 -4.98 35.87
CA VAL A 391 19.87 -4.72 34.61
C VAL A 391 20.16 -3.31 34.08
N ALA A 392 20.39 -2.32 34.94
CA ALA A 392 20.69 -0.95 34.50
C ALA A 392 22.04 -0.85 33.75
N GLU A 393 23.07 -1.57 34.19
CA GLU A 393 24.35 -1.66 33.47
C GLU A 393 24.22 -2.49 32.17
N ILE A 394 23.31 -3.47 32.12
CA ILE A 394 22.99 -4.20 30.88
C ILE A 394 22.30 -3.27 29.87
N VAL A 395 21.30 -2.47 30.29
CA VAL A 395 20.64 -1.45 29.45
C VAL A 395 21.66 -0.46 28.90
N LYS A 396 22.49 0.11 29.77
CA LYS A 396 23.57 1.06 29.44
C LYS A 396 24.58 0.46 28.44
N SER A 397 24.86 -0.83 28.54
CA SER A 397 25.67 -1.56 27.56
C SER A 397 24.93 -1.74 26.22
N MET A 398 23.65 -2.15 26.23
CA MET A 398 22.80 -2.28 25.04
C MET A 398 22.60 -0.97 24.28
N THR A 399 22.60 0.18 24.96
CA THR A 399 22.47 1.50 24.33
C THR A 399 23.81 2.09 23.89
N SER A 400 24.94 1.42 24.14
CA SER A 400 26.28 1.92 23.82
C SER A 400 26.71 1.61 22.37
N GLU A 401 27.45 2.53 21.75
CA GLU A 401 28.11 2.28 20.47
C GLU A 401 29.13 1.13 20.58
N SER A 402 29.87 1.03 21.69
CA SER A 402 30.92 0.03 21.87
C SER A 402 30.42 -1.42 21.77
N LEU A 403 29.26 -1.73 22.36
CA LEU A 403 28.65 -3.05 22.18
C LEU A 403 28.12 -3.22 20.75
N ALA A 404 27.52 -2.19 20.17
CA ALA A 404 26.97 -2.23 18.83
C ALA A 404 28.06 -2.45 17.76
N ASP A 405 29.19 -1.74 17.84
CA ASP A 405 30.39 -1.91 17.02
C ASP A 405 31.00 -3.30 17.21
N GLY A 406 31.14 -3.75 18.46
CA GLY A 406 31.66 -5.08 18.82
C GLY A 406 30.75 -6.25 18.37
N ILE A 407 29.48 -5.98 18.09
CA ILE A 407 28.55 -6.90 17.43
C ILE A 407 28.66 -6.76 15.90
N ARG A 408 28.69 -5.53 15.38
CA ARG A 408 28.76 -5.24 13.94
C ARG A 408 29.97 -5.89 13.29
N ASN A 409 31.13 -5.84 13.95
CA ASN A 409 32.37 -6.49 13.50
C ASN A 409 32.32 -8.03 13.47
N LYS A 410 31.25 -8.65 13.98
CA LYS A 410 31.00 -10.10 13.88
C LYS A 410 30.05 -10.46 12.74
N ILE A 411 29.18 -9.54 12.33
CA ILE A 411 28.26 -9.71 11.21
C ILE A 411 29.08 -9.68 9.92
N LYS A 412 29.05 -10.79 9.18
CA LYS A 412 29.76 -10.93 7.90
C LYS A 412 28.82 -10.71 6.73
N ASP A 413 29.37 -10.23 5.62
CA ASP A 413 28.63 -9.99 4.38
C ASP A 413 28.60 -11.23 3.47
N ASP A 414 29.01 -12.40 3.97
CA ASP A 414 29.04 -13.66 3.22
C ASP A 414 27.69 -14.43 3.24
N PHE A 415 26.61 -13.71 3.57
CA PHE A 415 25.21 -14.16 3.69
C PHE A 415 24.98 -15.38 4.60
N LYS A 416 25.95 -15.71 5.47
CA LYS A 416 25.83 -16.81 6.43
C LYS A 416 25.43 -16.28 7.80
N GLN A 417 24.52 -17.01 8.44
CA GLN A 417 24.14 -16.78 9.83
C GLN A 417 25.38 -16.76 10.73
N THR A 418 25.59 -15.66 11.45
CA THR A 418 26.70 -15.53 12.39
C THR A 418 26.51 -16.53 13.52
N ARG A 419 27.58 -17.22 13.94
CA ARG A 419 27.52 -17.99 15.19
C ARG A 419 27.42 -17.01 16.36
N TYR A 420 26.26 -16.97 17.02
CA TYR A 420 26.05 -16.22 18.28
C TYR A 420 26.73 -16.91 19.49
N TYR A 421 27.21 -18.14 19.26
CA TYR A 421 28.00 -19.03 20.12
C TYR A 421 27.29 -19.67 21.34
N GLU A 422 27.74 -20.90 21.56
CA GLU A 422 27.52 -21.84 22.68
C GLU A 422 26.07 -22.15 23.12
N GLN A 423 25.74 -23.42 22.89
CA GLN A 423 24.55 -24.21 23.26
C GLN A 423 23.20 -23.84 22.60
N GLU A 424 22.38 -24.88 22.45
CA GLU A 424 21.01 -24.84 21.93
C GLU A 424 20.04 -24.42 23.05
N ASP A 425 19.71 -23.13 23.14
CA ASP A 425 18.55 -22.72 23.95
C ASP A 425 17.26 -23.11 23.23
N ARG A 426 16.50 -24.05 23.81
CA ARG A 426 15.13 -24.38 23.41
C ARG A 426 14.09 -23.50 24.13
N ASP A 427 14.39 -22.22 24.30
CA ASP A 427 13.50 -21.27 24.99
C ASP A 427 12.32 -20.86 24.08
N GLY A 428 11.38 -21.79 23.95
CA GLY A 428 10.07 -21.57 23.37
C GLY A 428 9.23 -20.68 24.27
N VAL A 429 9.47 -19.37 24.21
CA VAL A 429 8.49 -18.37 24.67
C VAL A 429 7.21 -18.59 23.83
N PRO A 430 6.05 -18.86 24.45
CA PRO A 430 4.81 -19.08 23.71
C PRO A 430 4.44 -17.88 22.83
N GLU A 431 3.64 -18.12 21.78
CA GLU A 431 3.13 -17.03 20.95
C GLU A 431 2.09 -16.18 21.72
N ASP A 432 2.51 -15.00 22.18
CA ASP A 432 1.60 -13.96 22.69
C ASP A 432 0.90 -13.24 21.52
N HIS A 433 -0.42 -13.43 21.46
CA HIS A 433 -1.32 -12.79 20.50
C HIS A 433 -2.24 -11.72 21.14
N GLY A 434 -2.24 -11.59 22.47
CA GLY A 434 -3.19 -10.76 23.24
C GLY A 434 -2.58 -9.42 23.68
N THR A 435 -2.13 -8.63 22.72
CA THR A 435 -1.62 -7.26 22.91
C THR A 435 -2.29 -6.29 21.94
N SER A 436 -2.46 -5.02 22.36
CA SER A 436 -3.00 -3.91 21.56
C SER A 436 -2.13 -2.65 21.69
N HIS A 437 -2.08 -1.83 20.64
CA HIS A 437 -1.31 -0.57 20.63
C HIS A 437 -2.16 0.61 20.16
N LEU A 438 -1.83 1.80 20.67
CA LEU A 438 -2.46 3.04 20.26
C LEU A 438 -1.44 4.19 20.25
N SER A 439 -1.58 5.08 19.26
CA SER A 439 -0.73 6.26 19.09
C SER A 439 -1.59 7.53 19.01
N VAL A 440 -1.25 8.55 19.80
CA VAL A 440 -1.90 9.87 19.82
C VAL A 440 -0.88 10.96 19.58
N LEU A 441 -1.24 11.93 18.75
CA LEU A 441 -0.60 13.24 18.63
C LEU A 441 -1.68 14.32 18.75
N ALA A 442 -1.57 15.20 19.75
CA ALA A 442 -2.52 16.28 20.01
C ALA A 442 -2.12 17.61 19.33
N GLU A 443 -3.06 18.55 19.25
CA GLU A 443 -2.89 19.83 18.53
C GLU A 443 -1.83 20.76 19.15
N ASP A 444 -1.60 20.65 20.46
CA ASP A 444 -0.51 21.32 21.17
C ASP A 444 0.88 20.68 20.93
N GLY A 445 0.93 19.58 20.17
CA GLY A 445 2.16 18.83 19.85
C GLY A 445 2.51 17.74 20.87
N SER A 446 1.78 17.63 21.99
CA SER A 446 1.99 16.55 22.96
C SER A 446 1.57 15.21 22.37
N ALA A 447 2.26 14.14 22.73
CA ALA A 447 2.07 12.83 22.13
C ALA A 447 2.07 11.70 23.17
N VAL A 448 1.33 10.64 22.88
CA VAL A 448 1.26 9.43 23.70
C VAL A 448 1.40 8.22 22.79
N ALA A 449 2.45 7.44 23.00
CA ALA A 449 2.50 6.06 22.54
C ALA A 449 2.09 5.18 23.73
N ILE A 450 1.11 4.29 23.56
CA ILE A 450 0.59 3.43 24.62
C ILE A 450 0.41 2.00 24.10
N THR A 451 0.86 1.01 24.87
CA THR A 451 0.66 -0.42 24.56
C THR A 451 0.12 -1.10 25.81
N SER A 452 -0.87 -1.97 25.63
CA SER A 452 -1.54 -2.73 26.70
C SER A 452 -1.78 -4.17 26.26
N SER A 453 -1.85 -5.07 27.23
CA SER A 453 -1.90 -6.51 27.00
C SER A 453 -2.66 -7.19 28.14
N ILE A 454 -3.23 -8.36 27.86
CA ILE A 454 -3.65 -9.35 28.86
C ILE A 454 -2.86 -10.66 28.71
N ASN A 455 -1.70 -10.59 28.06
CA ASN A 455 -0.89 -11.69 27.56
C ASN A 455 -1.60 -12.51 26.47
N ASN A 456 -2.14 -13.70 26.73
CA ASN A 456 -2.73 -14.53 25.66
C ASN A 456 -4.14 -14.07 25.25
N TYR A 457 -4.72 -14.65 24.19
CA TYR A 457 -6.12 -14.39 23.83
C TYR A 457 -7.06 -14.74 25.00
N PHE A 458 -7.84 -13.76 25.47
CA PHE A 458 -8.64 -13.82 26.70
C PHE A 458 -7.83 -14.10 27.98
N GLY A 459 -6.53 -13.79 27.97
CA GLY A 459 -5.58 -13.93 29.07
C GLY A 459 -5.62 -15.31 29.73
N SER A 460 -5.79 -15.32 31.05
CA SER A 460 -5.96 -16.53 31.88
C SER A 460 -7.23 -17.34 31.60
N GLY A 461 -8.14 -16.84 30.75
CA GLY A 461 -9.48 -17.40 30.59
C GLY A 461 -10.39 -17.13 31.79
N VAL A 462 -9.95 -16.34 32.77
CA VAL A 462 -10.76 -15.94 33.92
C VAL A 462 -11.48 -14.63 33.58
N MET A 463 -12.81 -14.70 33.53
CA MET A 463 -13.67 -13.52 33.44
C MET A 463 -14.47 -13.39 34.73
N SER A 464 -14.38 -12.23 35.37
CA SER A 464 -15.07 -11.94 36.63
C SER A 464 -16.60 -11.84 36.44
N ARG A 465 -17.36 -12.00 37.52
CA ARG A 465 -18.80 -11.68 37.60
C ARG A 465 -19.08 -10.20 37.27
N SER A 466 -18.08 -9.34 37.45
CA SER A 466 -18.05 -7.94 37.03
C SER A 466 -17.64 -7.71 35.56
N GLY A 467 -17.48 -8.79 34.77
CA GLY A 467 -17.19 -8.73 33.33
C GLY A 467 -15.72 -8.40 32.99
N ILE A 468 -14.79 -8.60 33.92
CA ILE A 468 -13.36 -8.26 33.75
C ILE A 468 -12.60 -9.52 33.33
N ILE A 469 -11.98 -9.51 32.16
CA ILE A 469 -11.05 -10.56 31.72
C ILE A 469 -9.68 -10.28 32.35
N PHE A 470 -9.08 -11.28 33.01
CA PHE A 470 -7.77 -11.17 33.66
C PHE A 470 -6.63 -11.75 32.83
N ASN A 471 -5.48 -11.09 32.89
CA ASN A 471 -4.24 -11.52 32.24
C ASN A 471 -3.76 -12.93 32.65
N ASP A 472 -2.91 -13.57 31.85
CA ASP A 472 -2.00 -14.65 32.26
C ASP A 472 -0.53 -14.19 32.24
N GLN A 473 -0.29 -12.97 32.73
CA GLN A 473 0.99 -12.27 32.61
C GLN A 473 2.14 -12.94 33.38
N MET A 474 1.84 -13.83 34.31
CA MET A 474 2.84 -14.64 35.03
C MET A 474 3.59 -15.62 34.12
N ARG A 475 3.09 -15.93 32.91
CA ARG A 475 3.79 -16.76 31.91
C ARG A 475 5.05 -16.12 31.34
N ASP A 476 5.19 -14.80 31.44
CA ASP A 476 6.35 -14.07 30.87
C ASP A 476 7.57 -14.08 31.80
N PHE A 477 7.51 -14.77 32.94
CA PHE A 477 8.68 -15.12 33.74
C PHE A 477 9.26 -16.46 33.29
N ILE A 478 10.56 -16.66 33.52
CA ILE A 478 11.26 -17.91 33.18
C ILE A 478 11.21 -18.90 34.34
N ASP A 479 10.96 -20.18 34.02
CA ASP A 479 11.02 -21.33 34.92
C ASP A 479 12.49 -21.67 35.27
N PRO A 480 12.88 -21.78 36.56
CA PRO A 480 14.21 -22.23 36.99
C PRO A 480 14.69 -23.53 36.35
N GLU A 481 13.80 -24.50 36.10
CA GLU A 481 14.20 -25.84 35.63
C GLU A 481 14.56 -25.89 34.13
N LEU A 482 14.29 -24.82 33.37
CA LEU A 482 14.65 -24.70 31.95
C LEU A 482 16.04 -24.05 31.72
N ILE A 483 16.72 -23.59 32.77
CA ILE A 483 17.86 -22.67 32.63
C ILE A 483 19.17 -23.39 32.24
N SER A 484 19.56 -23.25 30.96
CA SER A 484 20.91 -23.51 30.45
C SER A 484 21.98 -22.57 31.04
N GLY A 485 21.58 -21.34 31.37
CA GLY A 485 22.45 -20.28 31.89
C GLY A 485 21.98 -18.87 31.57
N ARG A 486 21.17 -18.70 30.50
CA ARG A 486 20.53 -17.42 30.13
C ARG A 486 19.27 -17.18 30.99
N GLY A 487 18.52 -16.10 30.76
CA GLY A 487 17.19 -15.89 31.35
C GLY A 487 17.10 -15.54 32.85
N LYS A 488 18.12 -15.81 33.67
CA LYS A 488 18.11 -15.66 35.15
C LYS A 488 17.59 -14.31 35.69
N ASN A 489 17.77 -13.22 34.94
CA ASN A 489 17.26 -11.90 35.33
C ASN A 489 15.72 -11.79 35.25
N ASN A 490 15.04 -12.76 34.65
CA ASN A 490 13.59 -12.83 34.45
C ASN A 490 12.90 -13.99 35.23
N LEU A 491 13.52 -14.52 36.28
CA LEU A 491 12.90 -15.46 37.23
C LEU A 491 11.72 -14.83 38.02
N ILE A 492 10.70 -15.61 38.42
CA ILE A 492 9.56 -15.14 39.24
C ILE A 492 10.04 -14.67 40.62
N LYS A 493 9.68 -13.46 41.07
CA LYS A 493 9.89 -12.99 42.46
C LYS A 493 8.71 -12.11 42.93
N PRO A 494 8.33 -12.14 44.22
CA PRO A 494 7.32 -11.25 44.81
C PRO A 494 7.47 -9.78 44.37
N GLY A 495 6.38 -9.16 43.91
CA GLY A 495 6.31 -7.75 43.51
C GLY A 495 7.06 -7.37 42.23
N LYS A 496 7.77 -8.31 41.59
CA LYS A 496 8.56 -8.09 40.37
C LYS A 496 7.67 -7.99 39.13
N ARG A 497 8.11 -7.25 38.10
CA ARG A 497 7.51 -7.24 36.75
C ARG A 497 8.22 -8.23 35.81
N PRO A 498 7.49 -8.96 34.94
CA PRO A 498 8.11 -9.81 33.93
C PRO A 498 8.67 -9.00 32.76
N LEU A 499 9.64 -9.60 32.05
CA LEU A 499 10.17 -9.12 30.77
C LEU A 499 9.03 -8.85 29.78
N SER A 500 9.21 -7.88 28.88
CA SER A 500 8.20 -7.49 27.90
C SER A 500 8.82 -7.03 26.58
N SER A 501 8.16 -7.37 25.47
CA SER A 501 8.50 -6.83 24.14
C SER A 501 7.83 -5.49 23.84
N MET A 502 6.87 -5.05 24.66
CA MET A 502 6.09 -3.83 24.44
C MET A 502 7.05 -2.63 24.28
N CYS A 503 6.93 -1.88 23.19
CA CYS A 503 7.87 -0.81 22.83
C CYS A 503 7.21 0.46 22.26
N PRO A 504 6.20 1.05 22.93
CA PRO A 504 5.64 2.34 22.53
C PRO A 504 6.70 3.44 22.60
N THR A 505 7.06 3.98 21.45
CA THR A 505 8.22 4.85 21.23
C THR A 505 7.74 6.19 20.65
N ILE A 506 8.27 7.29 21.19
CA ILE A 506 8.14 8.63 20.62
C ILE A 506 9.49 9.05 20.06
N ILE A 507 9.50 9.58 18.85
CA ILE A 507 10.73 9.99 18.16
C ILE A 507 10.67 11.48 17.88
N LEU A 508 11.64 12.21 18.43
CA LEU A 508 11.78 13.66 18.29
C LEU A 508 12.91 13.99 17.30
N ASP A 509 12.77 15.08 16.57
CA ASP A 509 13.89 15.65 15.82
C ASP A 509 14.86 16.37 16.78
N LYS A 510 16.16 16.08 16.64
CA LYS A 510 17.21 16.51 17.59
C LYS A 510 17.33 18.03 17.71
N HIS A 511 17.01 18.76 16.64
CA HIS A 511 17.19 20.21 16.55
C HIS A 511 15.88 20.94 16.90
N SER A 512 14.79 20.61 16.20
CA SER A 512 13.49 21.27 16.34
C SER A 512 12.65 20.77 17.52
N LYS A 513 13.05 19.65 18.17
CA LYS A 513 12.35 18.95 19.27
C LYS A 513 10.92 18.47 18.97
N GLN A 514 10.41 18.74 17.77
CA GLN A 514 9.09 18.28 17.31
C GLN A 514 9.03 16.75 17.25
N VAL A 515 7.89 16.20 17.62
CA VAL A 515 7.53 14.81 17.35
C VAL A 515 7.56 14.57 15.83
N LYS A 516 8.33 13.58 15.40
CA LYS A 516 8.36 13.09 14.01
C LYS A 516 7.67 11.75 13.84
N MET A 517 7.55 10.97 14.93
CA MET A 517 6.84 9.69 14.93
C MET A 517 6.33 9.34 16.33
N VAL A 518 5.16 8.72 16.38
CA VAL A 518 4.60 8.00 17.53
C VAL A 518 4.34 6.58 17.00
N VAL A 519 4.90 5.56 17.64
CA VAL A 519 4.90 4.19 17.09
C VAL A 519 4.95 3.14 18.20
N GLY A 520 4.39 1.97 17.93
CA GLY A 520 4.43 0.78 18.77
C GLY A 520 3.82 -0.39 17.99
N GLY A 521 3.42 -1.46 18.67
CA GLY A 521 2.77 -2.59 18.01
C GLY A 521 2.26 -3.66 18.98
N ALA A 522 1.65 -4.68 18.38
CA ALA A 522 1.16 -5.91 19.00
C ALA A 522 1.89 -7.14 18.40
N GLY A 523 1.54 -8.35 18.84
CA GLY A 523 2.17 -9.60 18.41
C GLY A 523 3.36 -10.03 19.28
N GLY A 524 3.22 -9.94 20.61
CA GLY A 524 4.10 -10.57 21.58
C GLY A 524 5.60 -10.39 21.37
N THR A 525 6.32 -11.49 21.19
CA THR A 525 7.79 -11.52 21.01
C THR A 525 8.27 -10.62 19.85
N ASN A 526 7.43 -10.44 18.83
CA ASN A 526 7.73 -9.74 17.57
C ASN A 526 7.55 -8.22 17.61
N ILE A 527 7.10 -7.63 18.73
CA ILE A 527 6.84 -6.18 18.80
C ILE A 527 8.11 -5.36 18.53
N THR A 528 9.26 -5.73 19.10
CA THR A 528 10.52 -4.96 18.96
C THR A 528 11.07 -4.96 17.54
N THR A 529 11.03 -6.11 16.86
CA THR A 529 11.46 -6.27 15.46
C THR A 529 10.50 -5.59 14.50
N SER A 530 9.20 -5.62 14.81
CA SER A 530 8.16 -4.94 14.03
C SER A 530 8.28 -3.41 14.12
N VAL A 531 8.43 -2.87 15.34
CA VAL A 531 8.66 -1.44 15.56
C VAL A 531 9.96 -0.98 14.89
N ALA A 532 11.04 -1.76 14.97
CA ALA A 532 12.29 -1.46 14.28
C ALA A 532 12.11 -1.37 12.75
N GLN A 533 11.37 -2.29 12.13
CA GLN A 533 11.11 -2.26 10.68
C GLN A 533 10.26 -1.06 10.25
N VAL A 534 9.18 -0.76 10.99
CA VAL A 534 8.34 0.43 10.70
C VAL A 534 9.16 1.72 10.83
N ILE A 535 10.06 1.80 11.81
CA ILE A 535 11.02 2.91 12.00
C ILE A 535 12.03 3.01 10.85
N LEU A 536 12.66 1.89 10.47
CA LEU A 536 13.65 1.84 9.39
C LEU A 536 13.01 2.26 8.06
N ASN A 537 11.85 1.67 7.74
CA ASN A 537 11.06 2.00 6.56
C ASN A 537 10.73 3.50 6.50
N TYR A 538 10.14 4.07 7.56
CA TYR A 538 9.67 5.47 7.56
C TYR A 538 10.80 6.51 7.65
N LEU A 539 11.71 6.37 8.62
CA LEU A 539 12.69 7.43 8.94
C LEU A 539 13.99 7.35 8.12
N PHE A 540 14.33 6.17 7.58
CA PHE A 540 15.65 5.91 7.01
C PHE A 540 15.61 5.36 5.57
N PHE A 541 14.62 4.55 5.21
CA PHE A 541 14.41 4.08 3.82
C PHE A 541 13.42 4.95 3.02
N GLY A 542 12.83 5.98 3.64
CA GLY A 542 12.03 7.02 2.97
C GLY A 542 10.60 6.61 2.60
N TYR A 543 10.09 5.51 3.13
CA TYR A 543 8.71 5.06 2.90
C TYR A 543 7.75 6.02 3.58
N ASP A 544 6.53 6.18 3.05
CA ASP A 544 5.48 6.85 3.81
C ASP A 544 4.99 5.98 4.98
N LEU A 545 4.38 6.60 5.99
CA LEU A 545 3.93 5.90 7.19
C LEU A 545 2.95 4.74 6.88
N GLN A 546 2.12 4.85 5.84
CA GLN A 546 1.15 3.82 5.49
C GLN A 546 1.79 2.64 4.74
N LYS A 547 2.86 2.86 3.96
CA LYS A 547 3.70 1.75 3.46
C LYS A 547 4.50 1.13 4.60
N ALA A 548 5.18 1.94 5.42
CA ALA A 548 5.98 1.44 6.53
C ALA A 548 5.21 0.53 7.50
N VAL A 549 3.91 0.77 7.71
CA VAL A 549 3.01 -0.08 8.52
C VAL A 549 2.40 -1.26 7.73
N LYS A 550 2.24 -1.17 6.40
CA LYS A 550 1.74 -2.27 5.55
C LYS A 550 2.84 -3.24 5.09
N GLU A 551 4.11 -2.83 5.12
CA GLU A 551 5.23 -3.63 4.63
C GLU A 551 5.30 -4.97 5.41
N PRO A 552 5.38 -6.12 4.72
CA PRO A 552 5.60 -7.41 5.36
C PRO A 552 6.89 -7.43 6.18
N ARG A 553 6.90 -8.16 7.29
CA ARG A 553 8.02 -8.19 8.24
C ARG A 553 8.78 -9.49 8.26
N VAL A 554 10.09 -9.35 8.47
CA VAL A 554 10.93 -10.39 9.08
C VAL A 554 10.62 -10.46 10.57
N GLN A 555 10.53 -11.68 11.10
CA GLN A 555 10.57 -11.97 12.53
C GLN A 555 11.67 -13.00 12.81
N ILE A 556 12.21 -13.09 14.03
CA ILE A 556 13.28 -14.05 14.34
C ILE A 556 13.05 -14.77 15.66
N THR A 557 13.49 -16.02 15.72
CA THR A 557 13.86 -16.71 16.98
C THR A 557 15.39 -16.67 17.10
N MET A 558 16.01 -17.45 17.99
CA MET A 558 17.48 -17.54 17.99
C MET A 558 18.03 -18.31 16.78
N ASN A 559 17.27 -19.28 16.27
CA ASN A 559 17.71 -20.21 15.23
C ASN A 559 16.99 -19.99 13.89
N GLU A 560 15.74 -19.54 13.92
CA GLU A 560 14.85 -19.45 12.76
C GLU A 560 14.56 -17.99 12.38
N THR A 561 14.19 -17.79 11.12
CA THR A 561 13.72 -16.50 10.59
C THR A 561 12.31 -16.71 10.08
N GLY A 562 11.32 -16.29 10.88
CA GLY A 562 9.93 -16.24 10.45
C GLY A 562 9.70 -15.07 9.50
N ILE A 563 8.74 -15.20 8.60
CA ILE A 563 8.37 -14.14 7.66
C ILE A 563 6.85 -14.00 7.62
N GLU A 564 6.34 -12.77 7.58
CA GLU A 564 4.91 -12.53 7.40
C GLU A 564 4.43 -13.04 6.03
N LYS A 565 3.16 -13.43 5.92
CA LYS A 565 2.60 -13.86 4.63
C LYS A 565 2.73 -12.70 3.63
N ASN A 566 3.21 -13.01 2.42
CA ASN A 566 3.61 -12.08 1.35
C ASN A 566 4.99 -11.38 1.54
N PHE A 567 5.81 -11.75 2.53
CA PHE A 567 7.16 -11.17 2.69
C PHE A 567 8.11 -11.52 1.55
N ASP A 568 8.09 -12.77 1.10
CA ASP A 568 8.61 -13.16 -0.20
C ASP A 568 7.51 -13.96 -0.91
N LYS A 569 7.16 -13.60 -2.14
CA LYS A 569 6.13 -14.28 -2.95
C LYS A 569 6.76 -15.43 -3.77
N ARG A 570 7.66 -16.19 -3.15
CA ARG A 570 8.23 -17.43 -3.69
C ARG A 570 8.21 -18.55 -2.63
N ARG A 571 7.51 -19.63 -2.98
CA ARG A 571 7.43 -20.97 -2.35
C ARG A 571 6.40 -21.19 -1.21
N ASP A 572 5.73 -22.34 -1.37
CA ASP A 572 5.05 -23.21 -0.40
C ASP A 572 3.83 -22.67 0.38
N THR A 573 2.77 -23.45 0.66
CA THR A 573 2.65 -24.93 0.68
C THR A 573 1.41 -25.49 -0.04
N VAL A 574 1.52 -26.77 -0.44
CA VAL A 574 0.39 -27.69 -0.70
C VAL A 574 0.28 -28.65 0.49
N ALA A 575 -0.92 -28.88 1.06
CA ALA A 575 -1.29 -30.12 1.76
C ALA A 575 -2.80 -30.22 2.10
N SER A 576 -3.38 -31.39 1.83
CA SER A 576 -4.60 -32.04 2.40
C SER A 576 -5.33 -31.35 3.57
N THR A 577 -6.67 -31.29 3.59
CA THR A 577 -7.57 -32.47 3.77
C THR A 577 -8.98 -32.31 3.16
N GLU A 578 -9.71 -33.43 3.07
CA GLU A 578 -11.02 -33.57 2.40
C GLU A 578 -12.25 -33.56 3.36
N ILE A 579 -13.43 -33.84 2.76
CA ILE A 579 -14.65 -34.54 3.28
C ILE A 579 -15.84 -33.61 3.68
N PRO A 580 -17.13 -33.90 3.33
CA PRO A 580 -17.73 -34.80 2.33
C PRO A 580 -18.72 -34.10 1.35
N THR A 581 -19.29 -34.86 0.41
CA THR A 581 -20.50 -34.51 -0.35
C THR A 581 -21.80 -34.64 0.46
N ILE A 582 -22.74 -33.70 0.26
CA ILE A 582 -24.17 -33.87 0.58
C ILE A 582 -25.00 -33.27 -0.58
N THR A 583 -25.95 -34.04 -1.11
CA THR A 583 -26.84 -33.62 -2.21
C THR A 583 -27.93 -32.63 -1.74
N PRO A 584 -28.45 -31.77 -2.62
CA PRO A 584 -29.20 -30.59 -2.21
C PRO A 584 -30.68 -30.86 -1.87
N THR A 585 -31.15 -30.26 -0.78
CA THR A 585 -32.59 -30.03 -0.55
C THR A 585 -32.93 -28.59 -0.90
N VAL A 586 -33.84 -28.39 -1.86
CA VAL A 586 -34.13 -27.09 -2.47
C VAL A 586 -34.70 -26.10 -1.44
N THR A 587 -33.94 -25.04 -1.17
CA THR A 587 -34.43 -23.83 -0.48
C THR A 587 -33.95 -22.60 -1.26
N ARG A 588 -34.84 -21.63 -1.51
CA ARG A 588 -34.58 -20.50 -2.43
C ARG A 588 -33.31 -19.72 -2.05
N THR A 589 -32.35 -19.68 -2.96
CA THR A 589 -31.24 -18.74 -2.93
C THR A 589 -31.77 -17.31 -3.06
N VAL A 590 -31.54 -16.49 -2.04
CA VAL A 590 -31.30 -15.06 -2.24
C VAL A 590 -29.79 -14.93 -2.36
N THR A 591 -29.28 -14.83 -3.58
CA THR A 591 -27.86 -14.57 -3.83
C THR A 591 -27.49 -13.21 -3.26
N PRO A 592 -26.30 -13.06 -2.64
CA PRO A 592 -25.72 -11.74 -2.43
C PRO A 592 -25.51 -11.08 -3.80
N THR A 593 -26.00 -9.86 -3.98
CA THR A 593 -25.86 -9.15 -5.25
C THR A 593 -24.39 -8.74 -5.45
N VAL A 594 -23.64 -9.55 -6.20
CA VAL A 594 -22.49 -9.03 -6.94
C VAL A 594 -23.05 -8.03 -7.94
N ILE A 595 -22.66 -6.76 -7.82
CA ILE A 595 -22.98 -5.75 -8.82
C ILE A 595 -22.03 -6.02 -10.00
N PRO A 596 -22.54 -6.31 -11.21
CA PRO A 596 -21.69 -6.48 -12.39
C PRO A 596 -20.94 -5.18 -12.71
N ARG A 597 -19.65 -5.25 -13.07
CA ARG A 597 -18.88 -4.07 -13.51
C ARG A 597 -19.00 -3.82 -15.00
N ASP A 598 -19.24 -4.88 -15.77
CA ASP A 598 -19.57 -4.90 -17.19
C ASP A 598 -20.92 -4.21 -17.46
N LYS A 599 -20.90 -2.88 -17.42
CA LYS A 599 -22.06 -2.05 -17.77
C LYS A 599 -22.19 -1.96 -19.28
N CYS A 600 -23.30 -2.50 -19.78
CA CYS A 600 -23.76 -2.32 -21.15
C CYS A 600 -24.76 -1.16 -21.24
N TYR A 601 -24.46 -0.21 -22.11
CA TYR A 601 -25.17 1.04 -22.34
C TYR A 601 -25.90 1.01 -23.70
N ALA A 602 -26.97 1.79 -23.85
CA ALA A 602 -27.89 1.65 -25.00
C ALA A 602 -27.48 2.48 -26.24
N LYS A 603 -26.64 3.50 -26.06
CA LYS A 603 -26.34 4.51 -27.08
C LYS A 603 -24.85 4.82 -27.19
N ALA A 604 -24.13 4.97 -26.08
CA ALA A 604 -22.70 5.26 -26.12
C ALA A 604 -22.00 4.86 -24.82
N ALA A 605 -20.69 4.65 -24.90
CA ALA A 605 -19.87 4.28 -23.75
C ALA A 605 -18.44 4.83 -23.83
N VAL A 606 -17.89 5.10 -22.65
CA VAL A 606 -16.59 5.74 -22.38
C VAL A 606 -15.90 4.95 -21.27
N ALA A 607 -14.68 4.50 -21.51
CA ALA A 607 -13.83 3.83 -20.51
C ALA A 607 -12.55 4.64 -20.31
N ALA A 608 -12.39 5.20 -19.10
CA ALA A 608 -11.22 5.97 -18.67
C ALA A 608 -10.73 5.48 -17.30
N ASP A 609 -9.46 5.74 -17.02
CA ASP A 609 -8.77 5.34 -15.79
C ASP A 609 -9.12 6.20 -14.55
N ALA A 610 -10.18 7.02 -14.63
CA ALA A 610 -10.80 7.73 -13.51
C ALA A 610 -12.31 7.95 -13.75
N GLU A 611 -13.15 7.56 -12.77
CA GLU A 611 -14.62 7.61 -12.85
C GLU A 611 -15.17 8.98 -13.30
N THR A 612 -14.80 10.06 -12.61
CA THR A 612 -15.24 11.43 -12.89
C THR A 612 -14.95 11.88 -14.32
N CYS A 613 -13.88 11.37 -14.93
CA CYS A 613 -13.49 11.74 -16.29
C CYS A 613 -14.26 10.93 -17.33
N SER A 614 -14.54 9.65 -17.08
CA SER A 614 -15.52 8.87 -17.87
C SER A 614 -16.90 9.54 -17.88
N GLU A 615 -17.36 10.03 -16.71
CA GLU A 615 -18.62 10.77 -16.60
C GLU A 615 -18.65 12.05 -17.43
N ILE A 616 -17.55 12.82 -17.44
CA ILE A 616 -17.43 14.02 -18.29
C ILE A 616 -17.49 13.66 -19.78
N GLY A 617 -16.82 12.58 -20.21
CA GLY A 617 -16.94 12.07 -21.58
C GLY A 617 -18.37 11.66 -21.94
N ARG A 618 -19.05 10.93 -21.05
CA ARG A 618 -20.48 10.57 -21.21
C ARG A 618 -21.36 11.82 -21.34
N ASP A 619 -21.17 12.82 -20.49
CA ASP A 619 -22.03 14.00 -20.46
C ASP A 619 -21.84 14.89 -21.70
N ILE A 620 -20.61 14.98 -22.25
CA ILE A 620 -20.35 15.64 -23.53
C ILE A 620 -21.10 14.97 -24.68
N LEU A 621 -21.13 13.62 -24.74
CA LEU A 621 -21.91 12.89 -25.74
C LEU A 621 -23.43 13.03 -25.52
N ASN A 622 -23.90 12.87 -24.29
CA ASN A 622 -25.33 12.77 -23.99
C ASN A 622 -26.02 14.14 -23.88
N ILE A 623 -25.44 15.06 -23.12
CA ILE A 623 -26.07 16.32 -22.73
C ILE A 623 -25.73 17.41 -23.74
N ASN A 624 -24.44 17.62 -24.03
CA ASN A 624 -23.99 18.64 -24.98
C ASN A 624 -24.16 18.23 -26.45
N LYS A 625 -24.31 16.93 -26.74
CA LYS A 625 -24.36 16.34 -28.11
C LYS A 625 -23.08 16.58 -28.93
N GLY A 626 -21.93 16.54 -28.27
CA GLY A 626 -20.61 16.53 -28.90
C GLY A 626 -20.33 15.25 -29.70
N SER A 627 -19.20 15.22 -30.40
CA SER A 627 -18.67 14.02 -31.05
C SER A 627 -17.87 13.14 -30.09
N ALA A 628 -17.48 11.95 -30.55
CA ALA A 628 -16.50 11.10 -29.86
C ALA A 628 -15.17 11.83 -29.59
N VAL A 629 -14.80 12.82 -30.41
CA VAL A 629 -13.57 13.60 -30.27
C VAL A 629 -13.73 14.76 -29.28
N ASP A 630 -14.89 15.45 -29.25
CA ASP A 630 -15.20 16.39 -28.18
C ASP A 630 -15.13 15.70 -26.80
N ALA A 631 -15.73 14.51 -26.71
CA ALA A 631 -15.75 13.69 -25.51
C ALA A 631 -14.35 13.17 -25.13
N ALA A 632 -13.52 12.82 -26.11
CA ALA A 632 -12.14 12.43 -25.87
C ALA A 632 -11.32 13.58 -25.27
N ILE A 633 -11.38 14.77 -25.88
CA ILE A 633 -10.62 15.95 -25.44
C ILE A 633 -11.07 16.40 -24.04
N ALA A 634 -12.37 16.47 -23.76
CA ALA A 634 -12.89 16.84 -22.44
C ALA A 634 -12.47 15.82 -21.35
N THR A 635 -12.50 14.52 -21.67
CA THR A 635 -12.03 13.46 -20.76
C THR A 635 -10.53 13.57 -20.50
N LEU A 636 -9.70 13.78 -21.53
CA LEU A 636 -8.24 13.93 -21.37
C LEU A 636 -7.86 15.21 -20.60
N LEU A 637 -8.59 16.31 -20.78
CA LEU A 637 -8.46 17.52 -19.96
C LEU A 637 -8.85 17.30 -18.50
N CYS A 638 -9.75 16.36 -18.21
CA CYS A 638 -10.05 15.92 -16.85
C CYS A 638 -8.94 15.03 -16.28
N LEU A 639 -8.44 14.06 -17.06
CA LEU A 639 -7.32 13.20 -16.65
C LEU A 639 -6.04 14.00 -16.38
N SER A 640 -5.80 15.08 -17.13
CA SER A 640 -4.71 16.04 -16.91
C SER A 640 -4.75 16.73 -15.53
N VAL A 641 -5.91 16.70 -14.86
CA VAL A 641 -6.16 17.28 -13.53
C VAL A 641 -6.27 16.19 -12.45
N VAL A 642 -6.89 15.05 -12.77
CA VAL A 642 -7.21 13.95 -11.82
C VAL A 642 -6.14 12.87 -11.76
N ASN A 643 -5.49 12.56 -12.89
CA ASN A 643 -4.33 11.67 -13.04
C ASN A 643 -3.06 12.41 -13.55
N PRO A 644 -2.66 13.58 -12.98
CA PRO A 644 -1.53 14.41 -13.44
C PRO A 644 -0.15 13.79 -13.17
N GLN A 645 -0.10 12.62 -12.52
CA GLN A 645 1.10 11.78 -12.51
C GLN A 645 1.31 11.06 -13.85
N SER A 646 0.25 10.84 -14.64
CA SER A 646 0.23 9.93 -15.79
C SER A 646 0.09 10.63 -17.13
N MET A 647 -0.58 11.79 -17.23
CA MET A 647 -0.63 12.55 -18.48
C MET A 647 -1.00 14.02 -18.24
N GLY A 648 -0.90 14.82 -19.29
CA GLY A 648 -1.43 16.17 -19.36
C GLY A 648 -0.60 17.08 -20.26
N ILE A 649 -1.14 18.26 -20.61
CA ILE A 649 -0.71 19.15 -21.71
C ILE A 649 0.77 19.60 -21.76
N GLY A 650 1.62 19.19 -20.82
CA GLY A 650 3.08 19.25 -20.89
C GLY A 650 3.74 17.99 -21.49
N GLY A 651 2.97 17.05 -22.04
CA GLY A 651 3.45 15.86 -22.76
C GLY A 651 2.82 15.67 -24.14
N GLY A 652 2.53 14.43 -24.52
CA GLY A 652 2.14 14.04 -25.87
C GLY A 652 1.05 12.96 -25.91
N VAL A 653 0.32 12.94 -27.03
CA VAL A 653 -0.87 12.10 -27.23
C VAL A 653 -0.89 11.46 -28.61
N VAL A 654 -1.52 10.29 -28.73
CA VAL A 654 -1.83 9.66 -30.02
C VAL A 654 -3.29 9.24 -30.09
N PHE A 655 -3.99 9.75 -31.10
CA PHE A 655 -5.38 9.39 -31.39
C PHE A 655 -5.44 8.39 -32.56
N THR A 656 -6.34 7.42 -32.44
CA THR A 656 -6.93 6.67 -33.57
C THR A 656 -8.42 7.02 -33.61
N ILE A 657 -8.86 7.60 -34.72
CA ILE A 657 -10.23 8.15 -34.88
C ILE A 657 -10.92 7.41 -36.01
N TYR A 658 -12.06 6.77 -35.73
CA TYR A 658 -12.92 6.15 -36.73
C TYR A 658 -14.24 6.92 -36.87
N ASN A 659 -14.53 7.38 -38.08
CA ASN A 659 -15.75 8.10 -38.42
C ASN A 659 -16.71 7.14 -39.15
N ALA A 660 -17.73 6.66 -38.44
CA ALA A 660 -18.62 5.62 -38.95
C ALA A 660 -19.51 6.07 -40.13
N SER A 661 -19.87 7.36 -40.20
CA SER A 661 -20.69 7.89 -41.29
C SER A 661 -19.96 7.97 -42.64
N THR A 662 -18.62 7.94 -42.63
CA THR A 662 -17.77 7.95 -43.83
C THR A 662 -16.98 6.65 -44.01
N GLY A 663 -16.94 5.78 -43.00
CA GLY A 663 -16.09 4.59 -42.96
C GLY A 663 -14.58 4.90 -42.90
N LYS A 664 -14.19 6.17 -42.70
CA LYS A 664 -12.78 6.59 -42.67
C LYS A 664 -12.15 6.39 -41.30
N VAL A 665 -10.85 6.16 -41.32
CA VAL A 665 -9.98 6.18 -40.14
C VAL A 665 -8.82 7.14 -40.38
N GLU A 666 -8.42 7.87 -39.36
CA GLU A 666 -7.18 8.65 -39.33
C GLU A 666 -6.47 8.47 -37.99
N THR A 667 -5.17 8.76 -37.97
CA THR A 667 -4.39 8.81 -36.73
C THR A 667 -3.69 10.15 -36.62
N ILE A 668 -3.69 10.72 -35.41
CA ILE A 668 -3.04 12.00 -35.10
C ILE A 668 -1.92 11.72 -34.11
N ASN A 669 -0.68 11.85 -34.60
CA ASN A 669 0.55 11.71 -33.84
C ASN A 669 0.95 13.08 -33.27
N ALA A 670 0.58 13.32 -32.02
CA ALA A 670 1.00 14.48 -31.24
C ALA A 670 2.00 14.08 -30.13
N ARG A 671 2.90 13.13 -30.46
CA ARG A 671 4.09 12.77 -29.66
C ARG A 671 5.06 13.94 -29.64
N GLU A 672 5.72 14.14 -28.51
CA GLU A 672 6.70 15.18 -28.31
C GLU A 672 7.91 15.02 -29.24
N THR A 673 8.51 16.14 -29.61
CA THR A 673 9.72 16.17 -30.46
C THR A 673 10.94 16.61 -29.65
N ALA A 674 12.12 16.09 -30.00
CA ALA A 674 13.37 16.61 -29.49
C ALA A 674 13.54 18.09 -29.91
N PRO A 675 13.93 19.01 -29.01
CA PRO A 675 14.17 20.41 -29.36
C PRO A 675 15.18 20.58 -30.51
N LYS A 676 15.10 21.67 -31.28
CA LYS A 676 16.05 21.99 -32.37
C LYS A 676 17.51 22.07 -31.88
N SER A 677 17.68 22.36 -30.60
CA SER A 677 18.93 22.47 -29.85
C SER A 677 19.50 21.15 -29.32
N ALA A 678 18.75 20.04 -29.43
CA ALA A 678 19.18 18.72 -28.94
C ALA A 678 20.30 18.11 -29.79
N SER A 679 21.15 17.26 -29.19
CA SER A 679 22.19 16.50 -29.90
C SER A 679 22.25 15.06 -29.42
N GLU A 680 22.76 14.15 -30.27
CA GLU A 680 22.89 12.73 -29.94
C GLU A 680 23.69 12.47 -28.65
N ASN A 681 24.68 13.32 -28.39
CA ASN A 681 25.58 13.27 -27.23
C ASN A 681 25.18 14.19 -26.06
N MET A 682 23.98 14.79 -26.05
CA MET A 682 23.58 15.76 -25.02
C MET A 682 23.57 15.20 -23.58
N PHE A 683 23.54 13.88 -23.43
CA PHE A 683 23.56 13.20 -22.13
C PHE A 683 24.94 12.68 -21.70
N ASP A 684 25.99 12.77 -22.53
CA ASP A 684 27.35 12.27 -22.22
C ASP A 684 27.94 12.90 -20.95
N ASN A 685 27.59 14.15 -20.67
CA ASN A 685 28.06 14.92 -19.52
C ASN A 685 26.90 15.37 -18.60
N TYR A 686 25.81 14.59 -18.54
CA TYR A 686 24.56 15.00 -17.89
C TYR A 686 24.72 15.43 -16.42
N THR A 687 24.32 16.67 -16.13
CA THR A 687 24.54 17.40 -14.87
C THR A 687 23.44 17.19 -13.80
N ASN A 688 22.41 16.39 -14.09
CA ASN A 688 21.12 16.33 -13.38
C ASN A 688 20.18 17.52 -13.61
N GLU A 689 20.37 18.27 -14.70
CA GLU A 689 19.44 19.31 -15.14
C GLU A 689 18.15 18.69 -15.71
N THR A 690 17.10 18.65 -14.87
CA THR A 690 15.80 18.03 -15.20
C THR A 690 15.12 18.63 -16.43
N GLY A 691 15.40 19.88 -16.78
CA GLY A 691 14.85 20.51 -17.99
C GLY A 691 15.36 19.91 -19.30
N LEU A 692 16.55 19.28 -19.31
CA LEU A 692 17.10 18.58 -20.49
C LEU A 692 16.31 17.32 -20.86
N LEU A 693 15.46 16.82 -19.95
CA LEU A 693 14.61 15.65 -20.17
C LEU A 693 13.34 15.98 -20.95
N ILE A 694 12.96 17.26 -21.00
CA ILE A 694 11.68 17.72 -21.56
C ILE A 694 11.78 17.78 -23.08
N ALA A 695 10.98 16.96 -23.76
CA ALA A 695 10.70 17.08 -25.19
C ALA A 695 9.55 18.09 -25.41
N VAL A 696 9.46 18.67 -26.62
CA VAL A 696 8.51 19.74 -26.96
C VAL A 696 7.07 19.23 -26.81
N PRO A 697 6.24 19.77 -25.88
CA PRO A 697 4.91 19.23 -25.59
C PRO A 697 3.95 19.31 -26.78
N GLY A 698 3.45 18.17 -27.24
CA GLY A 698 2.60 18.07 -28.43
C GLY A 698 1.11 18.03 -28.17
N GLU A 699 0.68 17.65 -26.96
CA GLU A 699 -0.68 17.19 -26.70
C GLU A 699 -1.77 18.20 -27.07
N LEU A 700 -1.56 19.48 -26.74
CA LEU A 700 -2.58 20.51 -26.97
C LEU A 700 -2.77 20.88 -28.45
N ARG A 701 -1.72 20.78 -29.31
CA ARG A 701 -1.92 20.83 -30.77
C ARG A 701 -2.64 19.57 -31.29
N GLY A 702 -2.38 18.41 -30.69
CA GLY A 702 -3.11 17.17 -30.98
C GLY A 702 -4.62 17.32 -30.77
N TYR A 703 -5.01 17.86 -29.62
CA TYR A 703 -6.42 18.19 -29.31
C TYR A 703 -6.99 19.18 -30.33
N GLU A 704 -6.25 20.24 -30.64
CA GLU A 704 -6.70 21.29 -31.55
C GLU A 704 -6.95 20.77 -32.97
N LEU A 705 -6.03 19.94 -33.50
CA LEU A 705 -6.19 19.33 -34.82
C LEU A 705 -7.37 18.34 -34.85
N ALA A 706 -7.51 17.51 -33.82
CA ALA A 706 -8.63 16.58 -33.70
C ALA A 706 -9.98 17.33 -33.62
N HIS A 707 -10.03 18.41 -32.83
CA HIS A 707 -11.22 19.28 -32.71
C HIS A 707 -11.56 19.98 -34.02
N LYS A 708 -10.58 20.57 -34.72
CA LYS A 708 -10.77 21.22 -36.03
C LYS A 708 -11.29 20.26 -37.12
N ARG A 709 -11.08 18.94 -36.98
CA ARG A 709 -11.52 17.92 -37.95
C ARG A 709 -12.83 17.22 -37.59
N HIS A 710 -13.09 16.96 -36.30
CA HIS A 710 -14.23 16.13 -35.84
C HIS A 710 -15.04 16.74 -34.68
N GLY A 711 -14.66 17.90 -34.16
CA GLY A 711 -15.39 18.58 -33.09
C GLY A 711 -16.74 19.09 -33.54
N ARG A 712 -17.74 19.04 -32.64
CA ARG A 712 -19.08 19.59 -32.82
C ARG A 712 -19.36 20.73 -31.83
N LEU A 713 -18.72 20.71 -30.67
CA LEU A 713 -18.88 21.74 -29.64
C LEU A 713 -17.91 22.92 -29.82
N PRO A 714 -18.24 24.12 -29.33
CA PRO A 714 -17.26 25.19 -29.20
C PRO A 714 -16.08 24.77 -28.32
N TRP A 715 -14.84 24.98 -28.80
CA TRP A 715 -13.59 24.61 -28.11
C TRP A 715 -13.59 24.90 -26.60
N ARG A 716 -14.09 26.08 -26.21
CA ARG A 716 -14.17 26.53 -24.82
C ARG A 716 -14.95 25.58 -23.90
N GLU A 717 -16.02 24.95 -24.39
CA GLU A 717 -16.91 24.12 -23.57
C GLU A 717 -16.20 22.86 -23.04
N LEU A 718 -15.25 22.32 -23.81
CA LEU A 718 -14.48 21.12 -23.46
C LEU A 718 -13.62 21.30 -22.19
N PHE A 719 -13.28 22.55 -21.85
CA PHE A 719 -12.44 22.89 -20.70
C PHE A 719 -13.24 23.17 -19.42
N ASN A 720 -14.54 23.50 -19.52
CA ASN A 720 -15.30 24.09 -18.40
C ASN A 720 -15.26 23.21 -17.13
N ARG A 721 -15.52 21.90 -17.26
CA ARG A 721 -15.54 20.96 -16.11
C ARG A 721 -14.16 20.75 -15.52
N SER A 722 -13.12 20.75 -16.35
CA SER A 722 -11.73 20.60 -15.92
C SER A 722 -11.18 21.86 -15.25
N ILE A 723 -11.63 23.05 -15.68
CA ILE A 723 -11.40 24.33 -14.98
C ILE A 723 -12.06 24.31 -13.59
N GLU A 724 -13.32 23.86 -13.49
CA GLU A 724 -14.04 23.72 -12.21
C GLU A 724 -13.32 22.76 -11.25
N LEU A 725 -12.91 21.58 -11.73
CA LEU A 725 -12.15 20.58 -10.96
C LEU A 725 -10.78 21.12 -10.53
N ALA A 726 -10.04 21.76 -11.42
CA ALA A 726 -8.72 22.35 -11.12
C ALA A 726 -8.84 23.50 -10.10
N ARG A 727 -9.91 24.27 -10.12
CA ARG A 727 -10.13 25.43 -9.23
C ARG A 727 -10.64 25.03 -7.85
N ASN A 728 -11.79 24.34 -7.83
CA ASN A 728 -12.51 24.00 -6.60
C ASN A 728 -11.84 22.84 -5.86
N GLY A 729 -11.13 22.00 -6.61
CA GLY A 729 -10.43 20.83 -6.12
C GLY A 729 -11.29 19.58 -6.04
N PHE A 730 -10.62 18.44 -5.91
CA PHE A 730 -11.22 17.11 -5.90
C PHE A 730 -10.48 16.20 -4.91
N LYS A 731 -10.99 14.99 -4.70
CA LYS A 731 -10.39 13.98 -3.83
C LYS A 731 -9.30 13.19 -4.55
N ILE A 732 -8.09 13.16 -4.00
CA ILE A 732 -6.98 12.38 -4.55
C ILE A 732 -7.36 10.88 -4.59
N GLY A 733 -7.34 10.26 -5.77
CA GLY A 733 -7.56 8.83 -5.98
C GLY A 733 -6.32 7.97 -5.67
N ASN A 734 -6.50 6.65 -5.56
CA ASN A 734 -5.46 5.71 -5.09
C ASN A 734 -4.19 5.68 -5.99
N ALA A 735 -4.36 5.72 -7.31
CA ALA A 735 -3.24 5.69 -8.25
C ALA A 735 -2.40 6.97 -8.18
N LEU A 736 -3.04 8.15 -8.30
CA LEU A 736 -2.41 9.44 -8.06
C LEU A 736 -1.70 9.42 -6.71
N ALA A 737 -2.39 9.03 -5.62
CA ALA A 737 -1.84 8.93 -4.26
C ALA A 737 -0.59 8.05 -4.13
N THR A 738 -0.48 6.98 -4.91
CA THR A 738 0.61 6.01 -4.86
C THR A 738 1.85 6.53 -5.60
N ALA A 739 1.69 6.97 -6.85
CA ALA A 739 2.75 7.60 -7.65
C ALA A 739 3.36 8.83 -6.92
N ILE A 740 2.46 9.66 -6.38
CA ILE A 740 2.73 10.76 -5.44
C ILE A 740 3.72 10.32 -4.35
N LYS A 741 3.41 9.21 -3.69
CA LYS A 741 4.10 8.69 -2.50
C LYS A 741 5.44 8.06 -2.83
N GLU A 742 5.54 7.41 -3.97
CA GLU A 742 6.79 6.85 -4.50
C GLU A 742 7.77 7.96 -4.89
N ASN A 743 7.26 9.09 -5.41
CA ASN A 743 8.06 10.27 -5.74
C ASN A 743 8.15 11.31 -4.60
N ASN A 744 7.90 10.91 -3.35
CA ASN A 744 8.02 11.74 -2.14
C ASN A 744 9.31 12.59 -2.11
N ASP A 745 10.47 11.92 -2.14
CA ASP A 745 11.79 12.55 -2.02
C ASP A 745 12.11 13.58 -3.14
N LYS A 746 11.40 13.49 -4.28
CA LYS A 746 11.51 14.44 -5.41
C LYS A 746 10.52 15.60 -5.23
N ILE A 747 9.25 15.30 -4.95
CA ILE A 747 8.17 16.29 -4.79
C ILE A 747 8.44 17.25 -3.62
N VAL A 748 8.90 16.76 -2.45
CA VAL A 748 9.24 17.63 -1.29
C VAL A 748 10.27 18.70 -1.65
N LYS A 749 11.21 18.36 -2.55
CA LYS A 749 12.35 19.22 -2.91
C LYS A 749 12.03 20.21 -4.04
N ASN A 750 11.07 19.90 -4.92
CA ASN A 750 10.61 20.83 -5.94
C ASN A 750 9.55 21.78 -5.35
N PRO A 751 9.80 23.11 -5.26
CA PRO A 751 8.84 24.05 -4.68
C PRO A 751 7.52 24.20 -5.45
N ALA A 752 7.53 24.00 -6.78
CA ALA A 752 6.33 24.10 -7.62
C ALA A 752 5.45 22.86 -7.48
N LEU A 753 6.02 21.65 -7.62
CA LEU A 753 5.29 20.41 -7.34
C LEU A 753 4.76 20.41 -5.90
N CYS A 754 5.54 20.90 -4.93
CA CYS A 754 5.09 20.97 -3.55
C CYS A 754 4.13 22.13 -3.23
N LYS A 755 3.92 23.09 -4.13
CA LYS A 755 2.85 24.10 -3.99
C LYS A 755 1.46 23.47 -4.13
N VAL A 756 1.37 22.39 -4.91
CA VAL A 756 0.11 21.72 -5.30
C VAL A 756 0.00 20.34 -4.65
N PHE A 757 1.04 19.52 -4.76
CA PHE A 757 1.11 18.19 -4.16
C PHE A 757 1.64 18.20 -2.72
N CYS A 758 1.51 19.32 -1.98
CA CYS A 758 1.62 19.45 -0.51
C CYS A 758 0.58 20.50 -0.02
N ASN A 759 0.07 20.44 1.23
CA ASN A 759 -0.61 21.61 1.85
C ASN A 759 0.42 22.62 2.47
N LEU A 760 0.33 23.14 3.70
CA LEU A 760 1.21 24.23 4.21
C LEU A 760 2.61 23.96 4.92
N ASN A 761 3.38 22.87 4.70
CA ASN A 761 4.72 22.61 5.35
C ASN A 761 5.84 22.37 4.34
N LYS A 762 5.52 21.54 3.34
CA LYS A 762 6.39 20.68 2.53
C LYS A 762 6.43 19.18 2.88
N ASN A 763 5.63 18.69 3.85
CA ASN A 763 5.09 17.34 3.73
C ASN A 763 3.86 17.37 2.80
N ILE A 764 4.05 17.30 1.48
CA ILE A 764 3.38 16.37 0.55
C ILE A 764 1.86 15.97 0.76
N LEU A 765 0.94 15.82 -0.23
CA LEU A 765 -0.49 15.28 -0.15
C LEU A 765 -0.68 13.80 -0.65
N LYS A 766 -1.50 12.88 -0.07
CA LYS A 766 -1.97 11.60 -0.75
C LYS A 766 -3.53 11.53 -0.74
N GLU A 767 -4.06 10.37 -1.12
CA GLU A 767 -5.44 9.83 -1.07
C GLU A 767 -6.43 10.59 -0.16
N ASN A 768 -7.60 10.91 -0.71
CA ASN A 768 -8.73 11.63 -0.12
C ASN A 768 -8.45 12.92 0.68
N GLU A 769 -7.26 13.55 0.64
CA GLU A 769 -7.23 15.01 0.79
C GLU A 769 -7.86 15.70 -0.42
N ASN A 770 -8.23 16.96 -0.22
CA ASN A 770 -8.58 17.83 -1.33
C ASN A 770 -7.27 18.32 -1.96
N ILE A 771 -7.16 18.22 -3.29
CA ILE A 771 -6.11 18.85 -4.09
C ILE A 771 -6.75 19.83 -5.06
N ASN A 772 -6.09 20.96 -5.33
CA ASN A 772 -6.47 21.87 -6.41
C ASN A 772 -5.23 22.41 -7.14
N PHE A 773 -5.46 22.87 -8.37
CA PHE A 773 -4.45 23.30 -9.34
C PHE A 773 -4.77 24.73 -9.80
N PRO A 774 -4.66 25.75 -8.92
CA PRO A 774 -5.14 27.10 -9.21
C PRO A 774 -4.52 27.70 -10.47
N ASN A 775 -3.19 27.63 -10.60
CA ASN A 775 -2.47 28.07 -11.80
C ASN A 775 -2.93 27.34 -13.07
N LEU A 776 -3.17 26.02 -12.99
CA LEU A 776 -3.65 25.23 -14.14
C LEU A 776 -5.07 25.63 -14.54
N SER A 777 -5.93 25.99 -13.57
CA SER A 777 -7.28 26.51 -13.86
C SER A 777 -7.24 27.82 -14.67
N GLU A 778 -6.32 28.74 -14.34
CA GLU A 778 -6.12 29.97 -15.12
C GLU A 778 -5.50 29.70 -16.49
N THR A 779 -4.57 28.75 -16.57
CA THR A 779 -3.96 28.28 -17.82
C THR A 779 -5.02 27.71 -18.75
N TYR A 780 -5.91 26.85 -18.23
CA TYR A 780 -7.04 26.31 -18.97
C TYR A 780 -8.03 27.39 -19.39
N GLU A 781 -8.34 28.39 -18.56
CA GLU A 781 -9.18 29.51 -19.00
C GLU A 781 -8.54 30.33 -20.13
N LYS A 782 -7.22 30.56 -20.08
CA LYS A 782 -6.48 31.26 -21.15
C LYS A 782 -6.49 30.45 -22.46
N ILE A 783 -6.34 29.13 -22.40
CA ILE A 783 -6.41 28.21 -23.56
C ILE A 783 -7.84 28.07 -24.10
N ALA A 784 -8.84 27.96 -23.21
CA ALA A 784 -10.25 27.85 -23.58
C ALA A 784 -10.79 29.15 -24.22
N ALA A 785 -10.22 30.31 -23.85
CA ALA A 785 -10.59 31.62 -24.41
C ALA A 785 -9.81 32.01 -25.68
N LYS A 786 -8.60 31.48 -25.91
CA LYS A 786 -7.71 31.90 -27.00
C LYS A 786 -7.24 30.78 -27.95
N GLY A 787 -7.68 29.53 -27.75
CA GLY A 787 -7.20 28.38 -28.51
C GLY A 787 -5.83 27.87 -28.04
N ALA A 788 -5.28 26.88 -28.75
CA ALA A 788 -3.97 26.30 -28.43
C ALA A 788 -2.82 27.32 -28.57
N ASP A 789 -2.96 28.33 -29.44
CA ASP A 789 -1.98 29.40 -29.62
C ASP A 789 -1.66 30.15 -28.31
N ALA A 790 -2.54 30.13 -27.31
CA ALA A 790 -2.25 30.62 -25.97
C ALA A 790 -0.96 30.05 -25.37
N PHE A 791 -0.68 28.77 -25.65
CA PHE A 791 0.48 27.98 -25.22
C PHE A 791 1.65 28.12 -26.20
N TYR A 792 1.40 28.05 -27.51
CA TYR A 792 2.46 27.90 -28.53
C TYR A 792 2.95 29.21 -29.18
N ASP A 793 2.12 30.24 -29.33
CA ASP A 793 2.51 31.57 -29.85
C ASP A 793 1.67 32.69 -29.20
N GLY A 794 1.65 32.73 -27.86
CA GLY A 794 0.68 33.52 -27.12
C GLY A 794 1.07 33.84 -25.68
N SER A 795 0.05 34.17 -24.88
CA SER A 795 0.23 34.78 -23.55
C SER A 795 0.69 33.84 -22.44
N LEU A 796 1.01 32.58 -22.74
CA LEU A 796 1.70 31.65 -21.83
C LEU A 796 3.09 31.27 -22.34
N THR A 797 3.34 31.35 -23.65
CA THR A 797 4.51 30.76 -24.32
C THR A 797 5.83 31.22 -23.73
N GLN A 798 6.00 32.52 -23.46
CA GLN A 798 7.24 33.02 -22.89
C GLN A 798 7.46 32.46 -21.47
N SER A 799 6.45 32.49 -20.61
CA SER A 799 6.56 31.94 -19.24
C SER A 799 6.75 30.42 -19.20
N ILE A 800 6.26 29.68 -20.21
CA ILE A 800 6.55 28.25 -20.39
C ILE A 800 8.02 28.04 -20.75
N VAL A 801 8.57 28.80 -21.70
CA VAL A 801 9.99 28.75 -22.07
C VAL A 801 10.86 29.14 -20.88
N ASP A 802 10.56 30.27 -20.23
CA ASP A 802 11.29 30.77 -19.08
C ASP A 802 11.33 29.68 -17.97
N ASP A 803 10.19 29.15 -17.54
CA ASP A 803 10.11 28.12 -16.49
C ASP A 803 10.86 26.81 -16.82
N ILE A 804 11.01 26.48 -18.10
CA ILE A 804 11.76 25.32 -18.60
C ILE A 804 13.27 25.60 -18.63
N THR A 805 13.69 26.74 -19.19
CA THR A 805 15.11 27.18 -19.21
C THR A 805 15.66 27.38 -17.81
N ASP A 806 14.84 27.84 -16.88
CA ASP A 806 15.14 27.99 -15.45
C ASP A 806 15.45 26.63 -14.75
N LYS A 807 15.30 25.50 -15.45
CA LYS A 807 15.65 24.13 -15.01
C LYS A 807 16.69 23.45 -15.91
N GLY A 808 17.40 24.22 -16.74
CA GLY A 808 18.37 23.71 -17.72
C GLY A 808 17.74 23.22 -19.03
N GLY A 809 16.45 23.50 -19.26
CA GLY A 809 15.76 23.06 -20.47
C GLY A 809 16.09 23.89 -21.70
N ILE A 810 16.30 23.20 -22.82
CA ILE A 810 16.79 23.75 -24.09
C ILE A 810 15.68 24.06 -25.11
N ILE A 811 14.41 23.91 -24.72
CA ILE A 811 13.24 24.30 -25.52
C ILE A 811 13.22 25.83 -25.68
N THR A 812 13.13 26.29 -26.92
CA THR A 812 13.00 27.70 -27.27
C THR A 812 11.56 28.07 -27.62
N ARG A 813 11.27 29.38 -27.74
CA ARG A 813 10.00 29.88 -28.31
C ARG A 813 9.77 29.32 -29.72
N ASP A 814 10.85 29.18 -30.51
CA ASP A 814 10.82 28.65 -31.87
C ASP A 814 10.57 27.14 -31.92
N ASP A 815 10.81 26.39 -30.85
CA ASP A 815 10.43 24.98 -30.76
C ASP A 815 8.92 24.83 -30.51
N LEU A 816 8.36 25.64 -29.60
CA LEU A 816 6.91 25.67 -29.35
C LEU A 816 6.12 26.17 -30.56
N MET A 817 6.49 27.31 -31.15
CA MET A 817 5.75 27.89 -32.28
C MET A 817 5.68 26.95 -33.49
N ASN A 818 6.75 26.20 -33.75
CA ASN A 818 6.87 25.31 -34.91
C ASN A 818 6.54 23.85 -34.58
N TYR A 819 5.95 23.56 -33.41
CA TYR A 819 5.45 22.21 -33.14
C TYR A 819 4.19 21.92 -33.95
N GLU A 820 4.23 20.89 -34.79
CA GLU A 820 3.08 20.36 -35.52
C GLU A 820 2.89 18.85 -35.25
N PRO A 821 1.65 18.41 -34.98
CA PRO A 821 1.30 16.99 -34.89
C PRO A 821 1.15 16.39 -36.30
N VAL A 822 1.60 15.17 -36.50
CA VAL A 822 1.50 14.50 -37.82
C VAL A 822 0.11 13.89 -37.97
N LEU A 823 -0.61 14.33 -39.00
CA LEU A 823 -1.85 13.71 -39.46
C LEU A 823 -1.53 12.60 -40.46
N ASN A 824 -1.94 11.37 -40.15
CA ASN A 824 -2.02 10.29 -41.12
C ASN A 824 -3.50 10.04 -41.44
N GLU A 825 -3.96 10.34 -42.67
CA GLU A 825 -5.33 10.07 -43.13
C GLU A 825 -5.62 8.56 -43.39
N SER A 826 -4.80 7.69 -42.80
CA SER A 826 -4.94 6.25 -42.71
C SER A 826 -4.26 5.75 -41.43
N ALA A 827 -4.86 4.79 -40.73
CA ALA A 827 -4.20 3.98 -39.72
C ALA A 827 -3.41 2.82 -40.38
N ILE A 828 -2.52 2.16 -39.63
CA ILE A 828 -2.15 0.78 -39.98
C ILE A 828 -3.43 -0.05 -39.98
N ASN A 829 -3.61 -0.81 -41.04
CA ASN A 829 -4.76 -1.69 -41.26
C ASN A 829 -4.25 -3.11 -41.48
N PHE A 830 -4.54 -3.99 -40.53
CA PHE A 830 -4.31 -5.43 -40.64
C PHE A 830 -5.59 -6.19 -40.29
N THR A 831 -5.66 -7.47 -40.60
CA THR A 831 -6.86 -8.28 -40.41
C THR A 831 -6.50 -9.59 -39.76
N VAL A 832 -7.22 -9.95 -38.69
CA VAL A 832 -7.05 -11.22 -37.98
C VAL A 832 -8.42 -11.86 -37.83
N GLY A 833 -8.58 -13.02 -38.47
CA GLY A 833 -9.85 -13.73 -38.62
C GLY A 833 -10.93 -12.87 -39.27
N ASN A 834 -11.99 -12.63 -38.50
CA ASN A 834 -13.18 -11.87 -38.90
C ASN A 834 -13.09 -10.38 -38.52
N TYR A 835 -11.94 -9.88 -38.06
CA TYR A 835 -11.79 -8.52 -37.57
C TYR A 835 -10.71 -7.74 -38.33
N THR A 836 -10.98 -6.46 -38.60
CA THR A 836 -10.02 -5.50 -39.17
C THR A 836 -9.55 -4.57 -38.06
N PHE A 837 -8.25 -4.54 -37.82
CA PHE A 837 -7.61 -3.77 -36.75
C PHE A 837 -7.03 -2.48 -37.31
N LEU A 838 -7.25 -1.38 -36.58
CA LEU A 838 -6.85 -0.03 -36.93
C LEU A 838 -6.01 0.55 -35.79
N ALA A 839 -4.73 0.79 -36.03
CA ALA A 839 -3.76 1.21 -35.02
C ALA A 839 -2.80 2.29 -35.58
N PRO A 840 -2.15 3.11 -34.73
CA PRO A 840 -1.20 4.11 -35.19
C PRO A 840 0.12 3.47 -35.67
N ASP A 841 0.73 4.10 -36.69
CA ASP A 841 2.02 3.69 -37.25
C ASP A 841 3.19 4.04 -36.31
N ALA A 842 4.40 3.64 -36.67
CA ALA A 842 5.63 4.09 -36.04
C ALA A 842 5.65 5.64 -35.89
N PRO A 843 6.13 6.20 -34.77
CA PRO A 843 6.92 5.57 -33.71
C PRO A 843 6.11 4.79 -32.64
N PHE A 844 4.83 4.49 -32.87
CA PHE A 844 3.97 3.78 -31.91
C PHE A 844 3.97 2.25 -32.07
N GLY A 845 3.36 1.56 -31.11
CA GLY A 845 3.34 0.09 -31.00
C GLY A 845 2.38 -0.65 -31.95
N GLY A 846 1.69 0.04 -32.87
CA GLY A 846 0.75 -0.59 -33.80
C GLY A 846 1.34 -1.72 -34.66
N PRO A 847 2.55 -1.59 -35.27
CA PRO A 847 3.20 -2.68 -35.98
C PRO A 847 3.52 -3.88 -35.06
N VAL A 848 3.84 -3.62 -33.79
CA VAL A 848 4.18 -4.66 -32.79
C VAL A 848 2.93 -5.48 -32.45
N LEU A 849 1.79 -4.80 -32.22
CA LEU A 849 0.51 -5.45 -31.98
C LEU A 849 0.04 -6.28 -33.19
N ALA A 850 0.23 -5.75 -34.40
CA ALA A 850 -0.04 -6.50 -35.64
C ALA A 850 0.77 -7.79 -35.73
N LEU A 851 2.08 -7.70 -35.48
CA LEU A 851 2.95 -8.88 -35.54
C LEU A 851 2.58 -9.94 -34.50
N ILE A 852 2.28 -9.54 -33.26
CA ILE A 852 1.83 -10.45 -32.19
C ILE A 852 0.57 -11.20 -32.63
N LEU A 853 -0.44 -10.49 -33.14
CA LEU A 853 -1.72 -11.10 -33.47
C LEU A 853 -1.64 -11.96 -34.75
N ASN A 854 -0.90 -11.54 -35.78
CA ASN A 854 -0.70 -12.33 -37.01
C ASN A 854 0.12 -13.61 -36.74
N ILE A 855 1.12 -13.57 -35.83
CA ILE A 855 1.82 -14.80 -35.40
C ILE A 855 0.84 -15.76 -34.72
N LEU A 856 -0.05 -15.22 -33.88
CA LEU A 856 -0.98 -16.03 -33.08
C LEU A 856 -2.17 -16.57 -33.87
N GLU A 857 -2.64 -15.87 -34.91
CA GLU A 857 -3.74 -16.32 -35.78
C GLU A 857 -3.50 -17.70 -36.38
N GLY A 858 -2.30 -17.93 -36.91
CA GLY A 858 -1.95 -19.17 -37.59
C GLY A 858 -1.81 -20.41 -36.67
N TYR A 859 -2.17 -20.29 -35.40
CA TYR A 859 -2.42 -21.40 -34.47
C TYR A 859 -3.92 -21.74 -34.31
N SER A 860 -4.81 -21.10 -35.07
CA SER A 860 -6.27 -21.28 -35.02
C SER A 860 -6.86 -21.03 -33.63
N ILE A 861 -6.45 -19.92 -33.01
CA ILE A 861 -6.84 -19.60 -31.62
C ILE A 861 -8.35 -19.38 -31.50
N SER A 862 -8.95 -20.03 -30.50
CA SER A 862 -10.37 -19.95 -30.18
C SER A 862 -10.62 -20.28 -28.69
N ASN A 863 -11.88 -20.40 -28.27
CA ASN A 863 -12.24 -20.80 -26.90
C ASN A 863 -11.70 -22.19 -26.50
N SER A 864 -11.45 -23.10 -27.44
CA SER A 864 -10.84 -24.41 -27.16
C SER A 864 -9.40 -24.28 -26.67
N SER A 865 -8.66 -23.27 -27.17
CA SER A 865 -7.27 -22.96 -26.83
C SER A 865 -7.05 -22.61 -25.36
N VAL A 866 -8.11 -22.35 -24.59
CA VAL A 866 -8.06 -22.12 -23.14
C VAL A 866 -9.04 -23.02 -22.35
N SER A 867 -9.59 -24.06 -22.99
CA SER A 867 -10.64 -24.90 -22.43
C SER A 867 -10.14 -25.93 -21.41
N THR A 868 -8.93 -26.49 -21.62
CA THR A 868 -8.23 -27.30 -20.61
C THR A 868 -6.96 -26.62 -20.12
N THR A 869 -6.39 -27.12 -19.02
CA THR A 869 -5.10 -26.63 -18.50
C THR A 869 -3.95 -26.85 -19.50
N GLU A 870 -3.93 -27.94 -20.27
CA GLU A 870 -2.86 -28.19 -21.25
C GLU A 870 -2.99 -27.26 -22.46
N ASP A 871 -4.20 -27.02 -22.95
CA ASP A 871 -4.45 -26.03 -24.02
C ASP A 871 -4.00 -24.63 -23.56
N LYS A 872 -4.33 -24.24 -22.32
CA LYS A 872 -3.83 -22.99 -21.72
C LYS A 872 -2.31 -22.94 -21.68
N ILE A 873 -1.63 -23.99 -21.20
CA ILE A 873 -0.16 -24.05 -21.12
C ILE A 873 0.47 -23.84 -22.51
N LEU A 874 -0.06 -24.52 -23.52
CA LEU A 874 0.42 -24.42 -24.90
C LEU A 874 0.15 -23.03 -25.50
N THR A 875 -1.03 -22.47 -25.27
CA THR A 875 -1.44 -21.15 -25.76
C THR A 875 -0.63 -20.02 -25.13
N TYR A 876 -0.47 -20.01 -23.80
CA TYR A 876 0.37 -19.02 -23.13
C TYR A 876 1.85 -19.15 -23.53
N HIS A 877 2.38 -20.36 -23.77
CA HIS A 877 3.73 -20.55 -24.31
C HIS A 877 3.89 -19.87 -25.68
N ARG A 878 2.96 -20.13 -26.61
CA ARG A 878 2.95 -19.49 -27.95
C ARG A 878 2.81 -17.97 -27.85
N MET A 879 2.02 -17.45 -26.92
CA MET A 879 1.89 -16.01 -26.66
C MET A 879 3.20 -15.38 -26.19
N ILE A 880 3.89 -15.97 -25.20
CA ILE A 880 5.18 -15.46 -24.70
C ILE A 880 6.24 -15.46 -25.81
N GLU A 881 6.29 -16.50 -26.63
CA GLU A 881 7.22 -16.57 -27.77
C GLU A 881 6.88 -15.53 -28.86
N ALA A 882 5.59 -15.32 -29.17
CA ALA A 882 5.15 -14.28 -30.09
C ALA A 882 5.52 -12.87 -29.58
N PHE A 883 5.36 -12.61 -28.27
CA PHE A 883 5.76 -11.35 -27.65
C PHE A 883 7.27 -11.10 -27.83
N ARG A 884 8.12 -12.09 -27.50
CA ARG A 884 9.60 -11.98 -27.63
C ARG A 884 10.04 -11.69 -29.07
N PHE A 885 9.43 -12.35 -30.06
CA PHE A 885 9.74 -12.10 -31.46
C PHE A 885 9.31 -10.72 -31.96
N ALA A 886 8.18 -10.20 -31.46
CA ALA A 886 7.67 -8.89 -31.83
C ALA A 886 8.46 -7.75 -31.17
N ASP A 887 8.87 -7.92 -29.92
CA ASP A 887 9.72 -6.98 -29.18
C ASP A 887 11.13 -6.87 -29.82
N ALA A 888 11.70 -8.00 -30.25
CA ALA A 888 12.92 -8.03 -31.08
C ALA A 888 12.77 -7.38 -32.47
N GLN A 889 11.56 -6.96 -32.89
CA GLN A 889 11.36 -6.07 -34.04
C GLN A 889 10.98 -4.63 -33.63
N LYS A 890 10.32 -4.42 -32.48
CA LYS A 890 10.07 -3.09 -31.88
C LYS A 890 11.36 -2.28 -31.78
N SER A 891 12.46 -2.89 -31.33
CA SER A 891 13.79 -2.26 -31.22
C SER A 891 14.36 -1.73 -32.55
N LYS A 892 13.79 -2.13 -33.69
CA LYS A 892 14.19 -1.72 -35.05
C LYS A 892 13.30 -0.58 -35.61
N LEU A 893 12.27 -0.14 -34.87
CA LEU A 893 11.42 0.99 -35.23
C LEU A 893 12.03 2.34 -34.80
N GLY A 894 11.44 3.44 -35.27
CA GLY A 894 11.85 4.82 -34.98
C GLY A 894 10.82 5.83 -35.50
N ASP A 895 11.20 7.09 -35.65
CA ASP A 895 10.36 8.11 -36.31
C ASP A 895 10.47 7.95 -37.85
N PRO A 896 9.38 7.64 -38.58
CA PRO A 896 9.42 7.45 -40.02
C PRO A 896 9.72 8.74 -40.81
N LEU A 897 9.67 9.92 -40.19
CA LEU A 897 10.14 11.16 -40.82
C LEU A 897 11.68 11.29 -40.83
N TYR A 898 12.39 10.49 -40.03
CA TYR A 898 13.84 10.55 -39.85
C TYR A 898 14.58 9.27 -40.27
N GLU A 899 13.93 8.10 -40.21
CA GLU A 899 14.54 6.81 -40.52
C GLU A 899 13.67 6.01 -41.51
N ASN A 900 14.27 5.35 -42.50
CA ASN A 900 13.50 4.55 -43.47
C ASN A 900 13.14 3.16 -42.91
N ILE A 901 12.05 3.12 -42.15
CA ILE A 901 11.50 1.91 -41.51
C ILE A 901 10.34 1.26 -42.30
N THR A 902 10.04 1.75 -43.51
CA THR A 902 8.90 1.33 -44.34
C THR A 902 8.81 -0.19 -44.50
N GLU A 903 9.92 -0.84 -44.84
CA GLU A 903 9.97 -2.29 -45.03
C GLU A 903 9.91 -3.06 -43.70
N ILE A 904 10.29 -2.45 -42.58
CA ILE A 904 10.19 -3.04 -41.23
C ILE A 904 8.71 -3.10 -40.82
N VAL A 905 8.00 -1.96 -40.90
CA VAL A 905 6.54 -1.88 -40.63
C VAL A 905 5.77 -2.83 -41.55
N LYS A 906 6.09 -2.86 -42.85
CA LYS A 906 5.49 -3.77 -43.84
C LYS A 906 5.75 -5.24 -43.53
N ASN A 907 6.94 -5.61 -43.07
CA ASN A 907 7.19 -6.98 -42.62
C ASN A 907 6.37 -7.31 -41.36
N MET A 908 6.40 -6.47 -40.33
CA MET A 908 5.68 -6.68 -39.07
C MET A 908 4.15 -6.79 -39.25
N THR A 909 3.60 -6.15 -40.28
CA THR A 909 2.16 -6.19 -40.62
C THR A 909 1.78 -7.27 -41.65
N SER A 910 2.72 -8.14 -42.05
CA SER A 910 2.51 -9.15 -43.12
C SER A 910 2.43 -10.59 -42.62
N ASP A 911 1.45 -11.32 -43.15
CA ASP A 911 1.17 -12.73 -42.84
C ASP A 911 2.39 -13.62 -43.13
N SER A 912 3.09 -13.41 -44.24
CA SER A 912 4.25 -14.22 -44.63
C SER A 912 5.47 -14.06 -43.72
N PHE A 913 5.66 -12.89 -43.12
CA PHE A 913 6.69 -12.66 -42.10
C PHE A 913 6.29 -13.26 -40.74
N ALA A 914 5.01 -13.11 -40.36
CA ALA A 914 4.44 -13.76 -39.18
C ALA A 914 4.50 -15.30 -39.28
N ASP A 915 4.21 -15.89 -40.44
CA ASP A 915 4.42 -17.31 -40.77
C ASP A 915 5.90 -17.71 -40.64
N GLY A 916 6.79 -16.88 -41.19
CA GLY A 916 8.25 -17.06 -41.08
C GLY A 916 8.73 -17.09 -39.62
N ILE A 917 8.13 -16.30 -38.73
CA ILE A 917 8.39 -16.33 -37.29
C ILE A 917 7.71 -17.53 -36.62
N ARG A 918 6.43 -17.79 -36.91
CA ARG A 918 5.65 -18.91 -36.35
C ARG A 918 6.32 -20.26 -36.63
N SER A 919 6.99 -20.40 -37.78
CA SER A 919 7.79 -21.58 -38.13
C SER A 919 8.98 -21.84 -37.19
N LYS A 920 9.45 -20.84 -36.44
CA LYS A 920 10.57 -20.93 -35.48
C LYS A 920 10.13 -21.28 -34.07
N ILE A 921 8.90 -20.92 -33.68
CA ILE A 921 8.30 -21.26 -32.39
C ILE A 921 8.09 -22.79 -32.32
N LYS A 922 8.39 -23.40 -31.16
CA LYS A 922 8.38 -24.87 -30.97
C LYS A 922 7.63 -25.28 -29.71
N ASP A 923 6.42 -25.80 -29.91
CA ASP A 923 5.53 -26.32 -28.88
C ASP A 923 6.17 -27.34 -27.92
N ASP A 924 7.17 -28.09 -28.41
CA ASP A 924 7.90 -29.17 -27.72
C ASP A 924 9.23 -28.74 -27.07
N MET A 925 9.60 -27.46 -27.21
CA MET A 925 10.78 -26.81 -26.64
C MET A 925 12.16 -27.18 -27.23
N LYS A 926 12.75 -26.23 -27.97
CA LYS A 926 14.20 -26.01 -28.01
C LYS A 926 14.52 -24.53 -27.88
N LEU A 927 15.75 -24.21 -27.43
CA LEU A 927 16.23 -22.85 -27.23
C LEU A 927 16.08 -22.01 -28.52
N VAL A 928 15.15 -21.06 -28.51
CA VAL A 928 14.96 -20.11 -29.61
C VAL A 928 15.98 -19.00 -29.46
N ILE A 929 16.87 -18.85 -30.44
CA ILE A 929 17.76 -17.69 -30.52
C ILE A 929 17.00 -16.57 -31.20
N TYR A 930 16.57 -15.58 -30.42
CA TYR A 930 16.06 -14.31 -30.94
C TYR A 930 17.24 -13.46 -31.43
N ASP A 931 17.02 -12.66 -32.47
CA ASP A 931 18.00 -11.73 -33.06
C ASP A 931 18.10 -10.45 -32.20
N GLN A 932 18.55 -10.60 -30.93
CA GLN A 932 18.73 -9.49 -30.01
C GLN A 932 20.00 -8.71 -30.35
N GLN A 933 19.82 -7.56 -31.00
CA GLN A 933 20.81 -6.48 -30.95
C GLN A 933 20.71 -5.81 -29.58
N SER A 934 21.85 -5.53 -28.95
CA SER A 934 21.94 -5.25 -27.50
C SER A 934 21.10 -4.03 -27.06
N GLU A 935 20.08 -4.30 -26.25
CA GLU A 935 19.17 -3.32 -25.66
C GLU A 935 19.88 -2.44 -24.61
N ASN A 936 20.49 -1.34 -25.06
CA ASN A 936 21.08 -0.28 -24.24
C ASN A 936 20.25 1.03 -24.28
N CYS A 937 18.99 0.94 -24.69
CA CYS A 937 18.04 2.05 -24.73
C CYS A 937 17.03 1.91 -23.57
N PRO A 938 16.72 2.97 -22.79
CA PRO A 938 15.74 2.88 -21.72
C PRO A 938 14.32 2.58 -22.25
N ASP A 939 13.53 1.83 -21.49
CA ASP A 939 12.19 1.36 -21.91
C ASP A 939 11.20 1.27 -20.70
N ASP A 940 11.46 2.08 -19.66
CA ASP A 940 10.71 2.16 -18.41
C ASP A 940 9.87 3.45 -18.33
N ASP A 941 8.60 3.35 -18.73
CA ASP A 941 7.54 4.36 -18.60
C ASP A 941 6.50 3.85 -17.58
N LEU A 942 6.06 4.72 -16.68
CA LEU A 942 5.03 4.47 -15.66
C LEU A 942 3.87 5.48 -15.73
N GLY A 943 4.09 6.61 -16.39
CA GLY A 943 3.21 7.77 -16.48
C GLY A 943 2.55 7.83 -17.85
N THR A 944 1.55 6.97 -18.02
CA THR A 944 0.66 6.92 -19.19
C THR A 944 -0.80 6.74 -18.73
N SER A 945 -1.77 7.22 -19.50
CA SER A 945 -3.20 6.95 -19.36
C SER A 945 -3.85 6.69 -20.73
N HIS A 946 -4.83 5.78 -20.78
CA HIS A 946 -5.60 5.47 -21.99
C HIS A 946 -7.09 5.76 -21.83
N LEU A 947 -7.76 5.98 -22.97
CA LEU A 947 -9.19 6.26 -23.09
C LEU A 947 -9.77 5.59 -24.35
N SER A 948 -10.87 4.86 -24.17
CA SER A 948 -11.65 4.23 -25.24
C SER A 948 -13.08 4.76 -25.26
N ILE A 949 -13.60 5.13 -26.44
CA ILE A 949 -14.95 5.68 -26.65
C ILE A 949 -15.62 5.06 -27.88
N ILE A 950 -16.91 4.70 -27.75
CA ILE A 950 -17.84 4.54 -28.89
C ILE A 950 -19.05 5.47 -28.67
N ALA A 951 -19.39 6.26 -29.68
CA ALA A 951 -20.49 7.23 -29.66
C ALA A 951 -21.76 6.72 -30.38
N GLU A 952 -22.88 7.43 -30.18
CA GLU A 952 -24.22 7.07 -30.65
C GLU A 952 -24.40 7.01 -32.17
N ASP A 953 -23.50 7.63 -32.95
CA ASP A 953 -23.44 7.50 -34.41
C ASP A 953 -22.51 6.37 -34.91
N GLY A 954 -21.98 5.56 -33.98
CA GLY A 954 -21.03 4.47 -34.25
C GLY A 954 -19.58 4.90 -34.40
N SER A 955 -19.28 6.21 -34.41
CA SER A 955 -17.90 6.71 -34.47
C SER A 955 -17.17 6.40 -33.16
N ALA A 956 -15.87 6.13 -33.26
CA ALA A 956 -15.06 5.65 -32.15
C ALA A 956 -13.72 6.38 -32.06
N VAL A 957 -13.20 6.49 -30.84
CA VAL A 957 -11.88 7.06 -30.56
C VAL A 957 -11.17 6.15 -29.57
N ALA A 958 -10.01 5.64 -29.96
CA ALA A 958 -9.00 5.13 -29.04
C ALA A 958 -7.92 6.21 -28.91
N VAL A 959 -7.51 6.56 -27.69
CA VAL A 959 -6.47 7.59 -27.48
C VAL A 959 -5.63 7.28 -26.25
N THR A 960 -4.31 7.40 -26.38
CA THR A 960 -3.37 7.24 -25.26
C THR A 960 -2.51 8.49 -25.14
N SER A 961 -2.32 8.96 -23.91
CA SER A 961 -1.53 10.15 -23.56
C SER A 961 -0.54 9.82 -22.43
N SER A 962 0.61 10.49 -22.44
CA SER A 962 1.75 10.19 -21.57
C SER A 962 2.54 11.46 -21.23
N ILE A 963 3.22 11.45 -20.08
CA ILE A 963 4.32 12.37 -19.74
C ILE A 963 5.62 11.61 -19.44
N ASN A 964 5.74 10.37 -19.94
CA ASN A 964 6.75 9.36 -19.63
C ASN A 964 6.70 8.83 -18.18
N ASN A 965 7.54 9.33 -17.28
CA ASN A 965 7.57 8.81 -15.90
C ASN A 965 6.46 9.46 -15.06
N TYR A 966 6.22 8.92 -13.86
CA TYR A 966 5.28 9.55 -12.93
C TYR A 966 5.73 10.99 -12.61
N PHE A 967 4.92 12.00 -12.98
CA PHE A 967 5.24 13.45 -12.96
C PHE A 967 6.36 13.89 -13.93
N GLY A 968 6.62 13.09 -14.96
CA GLY A 968 7.57 13.36 -16.03
C GLY A 968 8.98 13.72 -15.54
N SER A 969 9.51 14.81 -16.10
CA SER A 969 10.79 15.45 -15.74
C SER A 969 10.91 15.88 -14.27
N MET A 970 9.84 15.78 -13.47
CA MET A 970 9.68 16.44 -12.18
C MET A 970 9.68 17.98 -12.27
N VAL A 971 9.59 18.56 -13.46
CA VAL A 971 9.40 20.01 -13.63
C VAL A 971 7.92 20.33 -13.71
N MET A 972 7.46 21.12 -12.75
CA MET A 972 6.16 21.80 -12.80
C MET A 972 6.42 23.29 -12.95
N SER A 973 5.79 23.90 -13.96
CA SER A 973 5.86 25.35 -14.22
C SER A 973 5.24 26.12 -13.04
N PRO A 974 6.00 26.94 -12.27
CA PRO A 974 5.44 27.77 -11.21
C PRO A 974 4.49 28.87 -11.72
N SER A 975 4.61 29.28 -12.99
CA SER A 975 3.70 30.27 -13.60
C SER A 975 2.38 29.66 -14.07
N THR A 976 2.40 28.54 -14.79
CA THR A 976 1.22 27.95 -15.46
C THR A 976 0.59 26.77 -14.72
N GLY A 977 1.34 26.09 -13.83
CA GLY A 977 0.90 24.85 -13.20
C GLY A 977 0.95 23.60 -14.09
N ILE A 978 1.51 23.69 -15.31
CA ILE A 978 1.75 22.54 -16.19
C ILE A 978 2.89 21.67 -15.61
N ILE A 979 2.77 20.34 -15.72
CA ILE A 979 3.84 19.37 -15.43
C ILE A 979 4.38 18.87 -16.78
N PHE A 980 5.70 18.85 -16.95
CA PHE A 980 6.33 18.53 -18.24
C PHE A 980 6.89 17.12 -18.29
N ASN A 981 6.76 16.48 -19.46
CA ASN A 981 7.28 15.15 -19.77
C ASN A 981 8.78 14.97 -19.51
N ASP A 982 9.23 13.72 -19.39
CA ASP A 982 10.63 13.32 -19.60
C ASP A 982 10.82 12.47 -20.87
N GLN A 983 10.12 12.79 -21.97
CA GLN A 983 10.12 11.94 -23.16
C GLN A 983 11.48 11.86 -23.89
N MET A 984 12.45 12.75 -23.57
CA MET A 984 13.83 12.58 -24.05
C MET A 984 14.52 11.33 -23.48
N ASN A 985 13.98 10.72 -22.40
CA ASN A 985 14.49 9.46 -21.86
C ASN A 985 14.21 8.25 -22.75
N ASP A 986 13.21 8.32 -23.63
CA ASP A 986 12.79 7.23 -24.53
C ASP A 986 13.70 7.07 -25.75
N PHE A 987 14.62 8.01 -25.99
CA PHE A 987 15.67 7.83 -26.98
C PHE A 987 16.83 6.98 -26.43
N CYS A 988 17.49 6.25 -27.32
CA CYS A 988 18.77 5.62 -27.04
C CYS A 988 19.82 6.70 -26.71
N LYS A 989 20.28 6.72 -25.44
CA LYS A 989 21.19 7.74 -24.89
C LYS A 989 22.65 7.58 -25.31
N TYR A 990 22.98 6.47 -25.97
CA TYR A 990 24.31 6.17 -26.51
C TYR A 990 24.17 5.57 -27.91
N PRO A 991 25.19 5.70 -28.79
CA PRO A 991 25.16 5.12 -30.13
C PRO A 991 25.10 3.59 -30.13
N VAL A 992 23.89 3.03 -30.24
CA VAL A 992 23.65 1.60 -30.43
C VAL A 992 23.63 1.30 -31.93
N ASN A 993 24.61 0.53 -32.41
CA ASN A 993 24.72 0.18 -33.83
C ASN A 993 23.48 -0.58 -34.30
N GLY A 994 22.80 -0.05 -35.33
CA GLY A 994 21.52 -0.58 -35.85
C GLY A 994 20.26 0.07 -35.26
N SER A 995 20.37 0.93 -34.24
CA SER A 995 19.20 1.58 -33.64
C SER A 995 18.65 2.74 -34.47
N ASN A 996 17.35 2.66 -34.77
CA ASN A 996 16.59 3.74 -35.38
C ASN A 996 16.04 4.76 -34.35
N ASN A 997 16.40 4.65 -33.07
CA ASN A 997 15.86 5.46 -31.97
C ASN A 997 16.92 6.35 -31.27
N LEU A 998 17.92 6.85 -32.02
CA LEU A 998 18.87 7.87 -31.56
C LEU A 998 18.26 9.29 -31.61
N ILE A 999 18.72 10.18 -30.72
CA ILE A 999 18.26 11.58 -30.62
C ILE A 999 18.68 12.37 -31.88
N LYS A 1000 17.73 13.06 -32.52
CA LYS A 1000 17.98 14.02 -33.61
C LYS A 1000 17.06 15.25 -33.44
N PRO A 1001 17.50 16.50 -33.72
CA PRO A 1001 16.65 17.69 -33.70
C PRO A 1001 15.30 17.51 -34.41
N GLY A 1002 14.19 17.79 -33.71
CA GLY A 1002 12.81 17.69 -34.21
C GLY A 1002 12.23 16.28 -34.30
N LYS A 1003 13.00 15.23 -34.01
CA LYS A 1003 12.57 13.82 -34.09
C LYS A 1003 11.68 13.43 -32.90
N ARG A 1004 10.76 12.48 -33.10
CA ARG A 1004 9.95 11.86 -32.03
C ARG A 1004 10.63 10.58 -31.50
N PRO A 1005 10.59 10.32 -30.18
CA PRO A 1005 11.08 9.06 -29.63
C PRO A 1005 10.09 7.91 -29.88
N LEU A 1006 10.62 6.68 -29.90
CA LEU A 1006 9.84 5.43 -29.94
C LEU A 1006 8.79 5.37 -28.81
N SER A 1007 7.73 4.58 -29.00
CA SER A 1007 6.67 4.40 -28.00
C SER A 1007 6.01 3.02 -28.12
N SER A 1008 5.59 2.48 -26.98
CA SER A 1008 4.81 1.24 -26.91
C SER A 1008 3.29 1.47 -26.92
N MET A 1009 2.83 2.73 -26.91
CA MET A 1009 1.41 3.07 -27.00
C MET A 1009 0.78 2.50 -28.28
N CYS A 1010 -0.40 1.87 -28.19
CA CYS A 1010 -1.11 1.31 -29.35
C CYS A 1010 -2.65 1.43 -29.24
N PRO A 1011 -3.22 2.65 -29.10
CA PRO A 1011 -4.66 2.86 -29.09
C PRO A 1011 -5.31 2.31 -30.38
N THR A 1012 -6.13 1.27 -30.24
CA THR A 1012 -6.59 0.43 -31.35
C THR A 1012 -8.12 0.43 -31.46
N ILE A 1013 -8.63 0.59 -32.67
CA ILE A 1013 -10.03 0.38 -33.02
C ILE A 1013 -10.14 -0.90 -33.85
N ILE A 1014 -11.09 -1.76 -33.52
CA ILE A 1014 -11.29 -3.08 -34.13
C ILE A 1014 -12.68 -3.09 -34.75
N LEU A 1015 -12.74 -3.25 -36.07
CA LEU A 1015 -13.98 -3.35 -36.84
C LEU A 1015 -14.29 -4.82 -37.18
N ASP A 1016 -15.57 -5.14 -37.32
CA ASP A 1016 -15.99 -6.35 -38.02
C ASP A 1016 -15.62 -6.26 -39.51
N LYS A 1017 -14.96 -7.30 -40.03
CA LYS A 1017 -14.37 -7.31 -41.39
C LYS A 1017 -15.41 -7.13 -42.50
N HIS A 1018 -16.66 -7.53 -42.27
CA HIS A 1018 -17.73 -7.56 -43.28
C HIS A 1018 -18.67 -6.35 -43.17
N SER A 1019 -19.22 -6.12 -41.98
CA SER A 1019 -20.18 -5.05 -41.68
C SER A 1019 -19.54 -3.70 -41.37
N LYS A 1020 -18.23 -3.67 -41.10
CA LYS A 1020 -17.44 -2.49 -40.71
C LYS A 1020 -17.90 -1.77 -39.43
N GLN A 1021 -18.80 -2.38 -38.65
CA GLN A 1021 -19.18 -1.88 -37.33
C GLN A 1021 -18.02 -2.04 -36.33
N VAL A 1022 -17.87 -1.10 -35.40
CA VAL A 1022 -16.86 -1.14 -34.34
C VAL A 1022 -17.19 -2.28 -33.37
N LYS A 1023 -16.33 -3.28 -33.25
CA LYS A 1023 -16.49 -4.37 -32.28
C LYS A 1023 -15.77 -4.11 -30.97
N MET A 1024 -14.63 -3.44 -31.01
CA MET A 1024 -13.85 -3.13 -29.82
C MET A 1024 -12.99 -1.87 -30.03
N VAL A 1025 -12.86 -1.08 -28.98
CA VAL A 1025 -11.94 0.06 -28.83
C VAL A 1025 -11.12 -0.26 -27.59
N VAL A 1026 -9.79 -0.25 -27.70
CA VAL A 1026 -8.92 -0.78 -26.65
C VAL A 1026 -7.50 -0.18 -26.69
N GLY A 1027 -6.88 -0.10 -25.53
CA GLY A 1027 -5.48 0.27 -25.33
C GLY A 1027 -5.18 0.40 -23.84
N GLY A 1028 -3.98 0.85 -23.51
CA GLY A 1028 -3.57 0.96 -22.11
C GLY A 1028 -2.26 1.68 -21.85
N GLU A 1029 -1.77 1.47 -20.64
CA GLU A 1029 -0.57 2.04 -20.01
C GLU A 1029 0.31 0.92 -19.40
N GLY A 1030 1.50 1.30 -18.90
CA GLY A 1030 2.52 0.39 -18.37
C GLY A 1030 3.78 0.30 -19.25
N GLY A 1031 4.14 1.39 -19.94
CA GLY A 1031 5.33 1.49 -20.79
C GLY A 1031 5.47 0.37 -21.81
N LYS A 1032 6.61 -0.31 -21.82
CA LYS A 1032 6.91 -1.48 -22.65
C LYS A 1032 5.80 -2.56 -22.67
N ASN A 1033 5.04 -2.71 -21.59
CA ASN A 1033 4.00 -3.72 -21.43
C ASN A 1033 2.67 -3.41 -22.14
N ILE A 1034 2.51 -2.22 -22.75
CA ILE A 1034 1.23 -1.78 -23.35
C ILE A 1034 0.79 -2.70 -24.49
N THR A 1035 1.69 -3.08 -25.40
CA THR A 1035 1.37 -3.90 -26.57
C THR A 1035 0.95 -5.32 -26.19
N THR A 1036 1.68 -5.94 -25.26
CA THR A 1036 1.44 -7.29 -24.74
C THR A 1036 0.20 -7.34 -23.85
N ALA A 1037 -0.07 -6.32 -23.04
CA ALA A 1037 -1.31 -6.22 -22.26
C ALA A 1037 -2.53 -6.03 -23.18
N THR A 1038 -2.43 -5.15 -24.17
CA THR A 1038 -3.50 -4.89 -25.16
C THR A 1038 -3.82 -6.15 -25.97
N ALA A 1039 -2.79 -6.86 -26.44
CA ALA A 1039 -2.94 -8.15 -27.13
C ALA A 1039 -3.66 -9.20 -26.26
N GLN A 1040 -3.34 -9.28 -24.96
CA GLN A 1040 -4.00 -10.23 -24.05
C GLN A 1040 -5.49 -9.95 -23.88
N VAL A 1041 -5.90 -8.69 -23.69
CA VAL A 1041 -7.33 -8.35 -23.54
C VAL A 1041 -8.10 -8.58 -24.85
N ILE A 1042 -7.48 -8.30 -26.00
CA ILE A 1042 -8.02 -8.63 -27.34
C ILE A 1042 -8.26 -10.13 -27.49
N LEU A 1043 -7.24 -10.96 -27.18
CA LEU A 1043 -7.33 -12.42 -27.25
C LEU A 1043 -8.39 -12.96 -26.28
N ASN A 1044 -8.40 -12.48 -25.03
CA ASN A 1044 -9.38 -12.84 -24.02
C ASN A 1044 -10.82 -12.61 -24.49
N TYR A 1045 -11.13 -11.42 -25.01
CA TYR A 1045 -12.50 -11.08 -25.41
C TYR A 1045 -12.89 -11.71 -26.77
N LEU A 1046 -12.14 -11.40 -27.83
CA LEU A 1046 -12.56 -11.70 -29.21
C LEU A 1046 -12.30 -13.15 -29.67
N PHE A 1047 -11.38 -13.88 -29.02
CA PHE A 1047 -10.93 -15.20 -29.47
C PHE A 1047 -11.17 -16.31 -28.43
N PHE A 1048 -10.81 -16.07 -27.15
CA PHE A 1048 -11.08 -17.01 -26.06
C PHE A 1048 -12.54 -16.98 -25.57
N GLY A 1049 -13.30 -15.93 -25.89
CA GLY A 1049 -14.73 -15.81 -25.54
C GLY A 1049 -14.99 -15.50 -24.07
N TYR A 1050 -14.09 -14.78 -23.39
CA TYR A 1050 -14.34 -14.26 -22.05
C TYR A 1050 -15.27 -13.04 -22.10
N GLY A 1051 -16.16 -12.89 -21.11
CA GLY A 1051 -16.91 -11.63 -20.92
C GLY A 1051 -15.97 -10.45 -20.59
N LEU A 1052 -16.38 -9.22 -20.91
CA LEU A 1052 -15.47 -8.06 -20.93
C LEU A 1052 -14.76 -7.80 -19.59
N GLN A 1053 -15.48 -7.83 -18.47
CA GLN A 1053 -14.88 -7.67 -17.13
C GLN A 1053 -13.75 -8.68 -16.94
N LYS A 1054 -14.01 -9.97 -17.19
CA LYS A 1054 -12.99 -11.02 -17.10
C LYS A 1054 -11.85 -10.79 -18.10
N ALA A 1055 -12.14 -10.37 -19.33
CA ALA A 1055 -11.11 -10.15 -20.34
C ALA A 1055 -10.08 -9.08 -19.94
N VAL A 1056 -10.53 -8.04 -19.21
CA VAL A 1056 -9.68 -6.99 -18.64
C VAL A 1056 -9.04 -7.41 -17.31
N GLU A 1057 -9.79 -8.09 -16.42
CA GLU A 1057 -9.32 -8.46 -15.08
C GLU A 1057 -8.40 -9.70 -15.04
N GLU A 1058 -8.48 -10.65 -16.00
CA GLU A 1058 -7.67 -11.90 -16.03
C GLU A 1058 -6.16 -11.59 -15.86
N PRO A 1059 -5.46 -12.24 -14.90
CA PRO A 1059 -4.05 -11.99 -14.63
C PRO A 1059 -3.14 -12.21 -15.84
N ARG A 1060 -2.29 -11.21 -16.10
CA ARG A 1060 -1.46 -11.12 -17.31
C ARG A 1060 -0.08 -11.76 -17.15
N VAL A 1061 0.50 -12.12 -18.30
CA VAL A 1061 1.92 -12.41 -18.46
C VAL A 1061 2.59 -11.30 -19.27
N GLN A 1062 3.81 -10.93 -18.90
CA GLN A 1062 4.65 -9.92 -19.53
C GLN A 1062 6.05 -10.48 -19.76
N ILE A 1063 6.81 -9.85 -20.65
CA ILE A 1063 8.20 -10.21 -20.95
C ILE A 1063 9.15 -9.09 -20.50
N HIS A 1064 10.36 -9.47 -20.11
CA HIS A 1064 11.42 -8.51 -19.77
C HIS A 1064 12.77 -9.17 -20.06
N ASN A 1065 13.45 -8.76 -21.13
CA ASN A 1065 14.61 -9.48 -21.66
C ASN A 1065 14.26 -10.99 -21.87
N THR A 1066 15.03 -11.89 -21.28
CA THR A 1066 14.76 -13.34 -21.26
C THR A 1066 13.78 -13.79 -20.18
N GLU A 1067 13.42 -12.92 -19.23
CA GLU A 1067 12.49 -13.24 -18.13
C GLU A 1067 11.03 -13.24 -18.58
N THR A 1068 10.14 -13.77 -17.73
CA THR A 1068 8.70 -13.81 -18.00
C THR A 1068 7.95 -13.56 -16.70
N ASN A 1069 7.35 -12.38 -16.60
CA ASN A 1069 6.80 -11.85 -15.36
C ASN A 1069 5.27 -12.02 -15.38
N VAL A 1070 4.68 -12.56 -14.32
CA VAL A 1070 3.22 -12.75 -14.20
C VAL A 1070 2.64 -11.87 -13.10
N GLU A 1071 1.40 -11.43 -13.29
CA GLU A 1071 0.62 -10.70 -12.29
C GLU A 1071 0.18 -11.61 -11.12
N GLU A 1072 -0.24 -10.99 -10.02
CA GLU A 1072 -0.81 -11.72 -8.89
C GLU A 1072 -2.12 -12.42 -9.27
N GLY A 1073 -2.28 -13.67 -8.83
CA GLY A 1073 -3.44 -14.50 -9.14
C GLY A 1073 -3.34 -15.33 -10.43
N PHE A 1074 -2.24 -15.21 -11.19
CA PHE A 1074 -2.00 -16.03 -12.38
C PHE A 1074 -2.07 -17.54 -12.08
N ASP A 1075 -2.65 -18.32 -13.00
CA ASP A 1075 -2.91 -19.75 -12.80
C ASP A 1075 -1.60 -20.53 -12.57
N VAL A 1076 -1.45 -21.05 -11.34
CA VAL A 1076 -0.25 -21.77 -10.89
C VAL A 1076 0.02 -23.00 -11.75
N LYS A 1077 -1.02 -23.70 -12.24
CA LYS A 1077 -0.84 -24.87 -13.12
C LYS A 1077 -0.34 -24.45 -14.50
N VAL A 1078 -0.80 -23.32 -15.01
CA VAL A 1078 -0.28 -22.73 -16.25
C VAL A 1078 1.18 -22.31 -16.04
N ALA A 1079 1.49 -21.60 -14.96
CA ALA A 1079 2.87 -21.21 -14.61
C ALA A 1079 3.81 -22.43 -14.50
N ASP A 1080 3.38 -23.53 -13.88
CA ASP A 1080 4.19 -24.75 -13.76
C ASP A 1080 4.31 -25.53 -15.08
N GLY A 1081 3.30 -25.48 -15.95
CA GLY A 1081 3.41 -25.96 -17.32
C GLY A 1081 4.37 -25.13 -18.17
N LEU A 1082 4.35 -23.81 -18.01
CA LEU A 1082 5.30 -22.89 -18.64
C LEU A 1082 6.73 -23.09 -18.13
N ARG A 1083 6.92 -23.42 -16.84
CA ARG A 1083 8.25 -23.82 -16.30
C ARG A 1083 8.75 -25.14 -16.90
N LYS A 1084 7.86 -26.11 -17.14
CA LYS A 1084 8.19 -27.35 -17.90
C LYS A 1084 8.47 -27.07 -19.38
N LYS A 1085 7.97 -25.96 -19.91
CA LYS A 1085 8.35 -25.35 -21.19
C LYS A 1085 9.39 -24.23 -20.98
N ASN A 1086 10.38 -24.47 -20.10
CA ASN A 1086 11.56 -23.65 -19.76
C ASN A 1086 11.38 -22.11 -19.65
N HIS A 1087 10.17 -21.59 -19.40
CA HIS A 1087 9.98 -20.17 -19.15
C HIS A 1087 10.36 -19.81 -17.71
N CYS A 1088 11.18 -18.77 -17.55
CA CYS A 1088 11.56 -18.21 -16.27
C CYS A 1088 10.40 -17.39 -15.66
N ILE A 1089 9.38 -18.09 -15.13
CA ILE A 1089 8.15 -17.47 -14.60
C ILE A 1089 8.37 -16.87 -13.21
N PHE A 1090 8.30 -15.53 -13.12
CA PHE A 1090 8.48 -14.76 -11.89
C PHE A 1090 7.23 -13.91 -11.51
N PRO A 1091 6.85 -13.79 -10.23
CA PRO A 1091 5.62 -13.10 -9.80
C PRO A 1091 5.85 -11.62 -9.49
N ASN A 1092 6.23 -10.86 -10.52
CA ASN A 1092 6.65 -9.45 -10.42
C ASN A 1092 6.32 -8.64 -11.70
N ALA A 1093 5.21 -8.96 -12.39
CA ALA A 1093 4.77 -8.13 -13.51
C ALA A 1093 4.55 -6.68 -13.07
N GLU A 1094 5.01 -5.75 -13.89
CA GLU A 1094 4.74 -4.32 -13.73
C GLU A 1094 3.24 -4.04 -13.96
N LEU A 1095 2.73 -2.96 -13.36
CA LEU A 1095 1.32 -2.63 -13.49
C LEU A 1095 1.00 -2.25 -14.94
N SER A 1096 0.05 -2.96 -15.53
CA SER A 1096 -0.57 -2.60 -16.80
C SER A 1096 -2.06 -2.40 -16.56
N VAL A 1097 -2.65 -1.42 -17.23
CA VAL A 1097 -4.04 -1.01 -17.02
C VAL A 1097 -4.66 -0.79 -18.40
N ILE A 1098 -5.76 -1.48 -18.68
CA ILE A 1098 -6.46 -1.45 -19.97
C ILE A 1098 -7.81 -0.77 -19.80
N GLN A 1099 -8.19 0.08 -20.77
CA GLN A 1099 -9.58 0.51 -20.93
C GLN A 1099 -10.13 -0.15 -22.20
N ALA A 1100 -11.40 -0.59 -22.15
CA ALA A 1100 -12.03 -1.23 -23.29
C ALA A 1100 -13.51 -0.86 -23.42
N VAL A 1101 -13.95 -0.62 -24.65
CA VAL A 1101 -15.37 -0.47 -25.01
C VAL A 1101 -15.67 -1.41 -26.18
N VAL A 1102 -16.77 -2.16 -26.12
CA VAL A 1102 -17.15 -3.17 -27.12
C VAL A 1102 -18.60 -3.03 -27.53
N GLN A 1103 -18.93 -3.34 -28.79
CA GLN A 1103 -20.32 -3.42 -29.24
C GLN A 1103 -20.80 -4.88 -29.15
N GLN A 1104 -21.75 -5.12 -28.24
CA GLN A 1104 -22.42 -6.40 -28.06
C GLN A 1104 -23.90 -6.24 -28.41
N GLU A 1105 -24.33 -6.91 -29.48
CA GLU A 1105 -25.69 -6.83 -30.02
C GLU A 1105 -26.11 -5.37 -30.32
N ASP A 1106 -27.12 -4.86 -29.62
CA ASP A 1106 -27.69 -3.51 -29.70
C ASP A 1106 -27.08 -2.53 -28.67
N LYS A 1107 -26.02 -2.92 -27.96
CA LYS A 1107 -25.46 -2.18 -26.80
C LYS A 1107 -23.95 -1.99 -26.88
N PHE A 1108 -23.46 -1.02 -26.12
CA PHE A 1108 -22.04 -0.73 -25.93
C PHE A 1108 -21.65 -1.07 -24.50
N CYS A 1109 -20.90 -2.15 -24.31
CA CYS A 1109 -20.40 -2.56 -23.00
C CYS A 1109 -18.99 -1.98 -22.78
N ALA A 1110 -18.71 -1.49 -21.58
CA ALA A 1110 -17.43 -0.86 -21.28
C ALA A 1110 -16.87 -1.36 -19.95
N GLU A 1111 -15.55 -1.42 -19.87
CA GLU A 1111 -14.81 -1.85 -18.68
C GLU A 1111 -13.54 -1.01 -18.51
N SER A 1112 -13.23 -0.69 -17.26
CA SER A 1112 -12.08 0.10 -16.87
C SER A 1112 -11.27 -0.66 -15.82
N ASP A 1113 -10.03 -1.02 -16.14
CA ASP A 1113 -9.24 -1.89 -15.28
C ASP A 1113 -9.09 -1.34 -13.85
N CYS A 1114 -9.67 -2.06 -12.89
CA CYS A 1114 -9.73 -1.65 -11.50
C CYS A 1114 -8.35 -1.58 -10.83
N ARG A 1115 -7.28 -2.09 -11.46
CA ARG A 1115 -5.88 -1.93 -11.01
C ARG A 1115 -5.50 -0.47 -10.75
N LYS A 1116 -6.06 0.50 -11.49
CA LYS A 1116 -5.85 1.95 -11.27
C LYS A 1116 -6.97 2.64 -10.49
N GLY A 1117 -8.10 1.96 -10.31
CA GLY A 1117 -9.35 2.56 -9.78
C GLY A 1117 -10.19 3.29 -10.83
N GLY A 1118 -10.03 2.96 -12.12
CA GLY A 1118 -10.88 3.47 -13.21
C GLY A 1118 -12.32 2.96 -13.13
N TYR A 1119 -13.22 3.61 -13.87
CA TYR A 1119 -14.63 3.19 -13.95
C TYR A 1119 -15.29 3.67 -15.26
N PRO A 1120 -16.07 2.82 -15.96
CA PRO A 1120 -16.67 3.18 -17.24
C PRO A 1120 -18.02 3.91 -17.08
N ALA A 1121 -18.35 4.79 -18.02
CA ALA A 1121 -19.61 5.53 -18.06
C ALA A 1121 -20.27 5.48 -19.46
N GLY A 1122 -21.59 5.67 -19.52
CA GLY A 1122 -22.36 5.60 -20.77
C GLY A 1122 -23.85 5.87 -20.54
N TYR A 1123 -24.65 5.74 -21.59
CA TYR A 1123 -26.11 5.96 -21.58
C TYR A 1123 -26.85 5.14 -22.64
#